data_AF-A0A8S1INH0-F1
#
_entry.id   AF-A0A8S1INH0-F1
#
_cell.length_a   1.000
_cell.length_b   1.000
_cell.length_c   1.000
_cell.angle_alpha   90.00
_cell.angle_beta   90.00
_cell.angle_gamma   90.00
#
_symmetry.space_group_name_H-M   'P 1'
#
loop_
_entity.id
_entity.type
_entity.pdbx_description
1 polymer ?
#
loop_
_entity_poly.entity_id
_entity_poly.type
_entity_poly.pdbx_seq_one_letter_code
_entity_poly.pdbx_strand_id
1 'polypeptide(L)'
;KRQGVHVNYIRSQLEVSGIWTEEHAAKLESMSNQMIPEDVAACYAGMVVQLRRRRDALRMISTLQGFLLKPDPESDVDALACVQQLAGLLTSDEEERRASLALTIAKNLKEDWTRQAEGEVEVFVSTGIEPLDAALHGGFRNGGYTIAGLTGHGKTTFSLATMNGWLDAPGEAMVQIWSAEMTQQETAYRLFATRFEGLTEQDFQDNPYARGLKAQADGAADWLGSQNIEIFPPSTRLDVQRIMNEARAAKARKPSARLLLIIDYLQYCRCPWLEREGKSRHIEEAAETLNAFAKSMPDTTVLLLTQYKQEGLRDLPVPVQDPEQAKWGAYDLGFLDAAELLARQFGLSEGDVPREVPKLRKRVATGHKVRPERVVALLEYLLGRLELGEQGASYLEGRGISRHLAETLKIKSIEDPKRWESIVNGLSPDEKAQCGLLYSNGNIAPAHDGPAIIIPYYTAAQQLDSFRFRLLGENPWVRYSSLVGLQPNVPFLAGEISKALESRGTLYVTEAEFDAVSIMTTGRYACSSSGSSIWRDAWVEGWHKLGKVVVVADGDASGKEFAQKVLDSLVRVHGEWARARFVAIQCPAKVKDANALLESGVLDAILDGRTAWLDVEEAPVDVTQLSEEEREDYEERLAIMLESGDVDEDAARKLAGRYARV
;
A
#
# COMPACT_ATOMS: atom_id res chain seq x y z
N LYS A 1 -33.27 -18.03 36.61
CA LYS A 1 -32.81 -19.27 37.29
C LYS A 1 -32.47 -20.30 36.22
N ARG A 2 -31.25 -20.27 35.65
CA ARG A 2 -30.76 -21.25 34.67
C ARG A 2 -30.26 -22.47 35.48
N GLN A 3 -31.03 -23.55 35.53
CA GLN A 3 -30.53 -24.84 36.02
C GLN A 3 -29.66 -25.42 34.89
N GLY A 4 -28.34 -25.35 35.02
CA GLY A 4 -27.44 -26.11 34.16
C GLY A 4 -27.76 -27.59 34.30
N VAL A 5 -27.77 -28.32 33.19
CA VAL A 5 -27.95 -29.77 33.21
C VAL A 5 -26.76 -30.38 33.96
N HIS A 6 -26.97 -30.80 35.21
CA HIS A 6 -25.92 -31.35 36.05
C HIS A 6 -25.50 -32.73 35.53
N VAL A 7 -24.22 -33.10 35.66
CA VAL A 7 -23.69 -34.43 35.24
C VAL A 7 -24.55 -35.59 35.80
N ASN A 8 -25.08 -35.43 37.01
CA ASN A 8 -25.98 -36.37 37.66
C ASN A 8 -27.31 -36.56 36.90
N TYR A 9 -27.82 -35.51 36.26
CA TYR A 9 -29.02 -35.61 35.43
C TYR A 9 -28.73 -36.43 34.17
N ILE A 10 -27.64 -36.14 33.45
CA ILE A 10 -27.25 -36.90 32.24
C ILE A 10 -27.03 -38.38 32.58
N ARG A 11 -26.33 -38.66 33.68
CA ARG A 11 -26.15 -40.01 34.19
C ARG A 11 -27.48 -40.72 34.44
N SER A 12 -28.40 -40.08 35.17
CA SER A 12 -29.72 -40.67 35.46
C SER A 12 -30.51 -41.01 34.20
N GLN A 13 -30.45 -40.16 33.16
CA GLN A 13 -31.14 -40.42 31.89
C GLN A 13 -30.52 -41.60 31.14
N LEU A 14 -29.19 -41.68 31.11
CA LEU A 14 -28.48 -42.77 30.43
C LEU A 14 -28.67 -44.12 31.14
N GLU A 15 -28.70 -44.14 32.47
CA GLU A 15 -29.01 -45.33 33.27
C GLU A 15 -30.45 -45.81 33.02
N VAL A 16 -31.42 -44.88 32.99
CA VAL A 16 -32.83 -45.20 32.67
C VAL A 16 -32.98 -45.76 31.26
N SER A 17 -32.21 -45.26 30.28
CA SER A 17 -32.22 -45.78 28.92
C SER A 17 -31.44 -47.10 28.72
N GLY A 18 -30.74 -47.59 29.75
CA GLY A 18 -29.91 -48.80 29.67
C GLY A 18 -28.63 -48.65 28.84
N ILE A 19 -28.20 -47.41 28.56
CA ILE A 19 -27.02 -47.10 27.72
C ILE A 19 -25.78 -46.85 28.60
N TRP A 20 -25.95 -46.70 29.92
CA TRP A 20 -24.86 -46.38 30.82
C TRP A 20 -23.79 -47.49 30.89
N THR A 21 -22.53 -47.09 30.75
CA THR A 21 -21.36 -47.98 30.86
C THR A 21 -20.27 -47.28 31.68
N GLU A 22 -19.29 -48.03 32.18
CA GLU A 22 -18.11 -47.45 32.86
C GLU A 22 -17.31 -46.50 31.95
N GLU A 23 -17.29 -46.76 30.64
CA GLU A 23 -16.65 -45.88 29.65
C GLU A 23 -17.37 -44.51 29.56
N HIS A 24 -18.71 -44.50 29.63
CA HIS A 24 -19.47 -43.25 29.68
C HIS A 24 -19.20 -42.44 30.95
N ALA A 25 -18.98 -43.12 32.09
CA ALA A 25 -18.63 -42.48 33.35
C ALA A 25 -17.29 -41.74 33.26
N ALA A 26 -16.24 -42.44 32.80
CA ALA A 26 -14.92 -41.86 32.62
C ALA A 26 -14.91 -40.69 31.62
N LYS A 27 -15.72 -40.79 30.55
CA LYS A 27 -15.82 -39.74 29.53
C LYS A 27 -16.55 -38.50 30.01
N LEU A 28 -17.65 -38.66 30.75
CA LEU A 28 -18.36 -37.53 31.35
C LEU A 28 -17.51 -36.80 32.40
N GLU A 29 -16.74 -37.53 33.20
CA GLU A 29 -15.81 -36.95 34.17
C GLU A 29 -14.67 -36.19 33.46
N SER A 30 -14.13 -36.75 32.38
CA SER A 30 -13.16 -36.06 31.53
C SER A 30 -13.75 -34.78 30.89
N MET A 31 -15.02 -34.80 30.46
CA MET A 31 -15.68 -33.62 29.88
C MET A 31 -16.01 -32.55 30.92
N SER A 32 -16.40 -32.92 32.14
CA SER A 32 -16.66 -31.94 33.21
C SER A 32 -15.39 -31.21 33.65
N ASN A 33 -14.23 -31.85 33.53
CA ASN A 33 -12.93 -31.24 33.82
C ASN A 33 -12.42 -30.33 32.69
N GLN A 34 -13.08 -30.33 31.53
CA GLN A 34 -12.77 -29.49 30.37
C GLN A 34 -13.87 -28.44 30.20
N MET A 35 -14.00 -27.51 31.16
CA MET A 35 -14.96 -26.42 31.04
C MET A 35 -14.58 -25.51 29.86
N ILE A 36 -15.47 -25.45 28.86
CA ILE A 36 -15.39 -24.50 27.76
C ILE A 36 -16.24 -23.28 28.13
N PRO A 37 -15.71 -22.05 28.03
CA PRO A 37 -16.50 -20.83 28.21
C PRO A 37 -17.74 -20.78 27.30
N GLU A 38 -18.85 -20.20 27.78
CA GLU A 38 -20.16 -20.18 27.08
C GLU A 38 -20.09 -19.49 25.71
N ASP A 39 -19.24 -18.48 25.58
CA ASP A 39 -18.94 -17.73 24.34
C ASP A 39 -18.14 -18.57 23.33
N VAL A 40 -17.30 -19.50 23.80
CA VAL A 40 -16.51 -20.40 22.95
C VAL A 40 -17.31 -21.65 22.55
N ALA A 41 -18.29 -22.07 23.36
CA ALA A 41 -19.15 -23.22 23.08
C ALA A 41 -19.96 -23.05 21.78
N ALA A 42 -20.42 -21.83 21.47
CA ALA A 42 -21.10 -21.52 20.21
C ALA A 42 -20.19 -21.74 18.99
N CYS A 43 -18.91 -21.38 19.10
CA CYS A 43 -17.93 -21.60 18.04
C CYS A 43 -17.68 -23.10 17.80
N TYR A 44 -17.49 -23.88 18.88
CA TYR A 44 -17.32 -25.33 18.77
C TYR A 44 -18.56 -26.03 18.23
N ALA A 45 -19.77 -25.59 18.61
CA ALA A 45 -21.00 -26.10 18.03
C ALA A 45 -21.04 -25.88 16.51
N GLY A 46 -20.66 -24.68 16.05
CA GLY A 46 -20.50 -24.39 14.63
C GLY A 46 -19.51 -25.32 13.92
N MET A 47 -18.34 -25.56 14.54
CA MET A 47 -17.34 -26.49 14.00
C MET A 47 -17.85 -27.93 13.90
N VAL A 48 -18.56 -28.42 14.93
CA VAL A 48 -19.13 -29.79 14.94
C VAL A 48 -20.17 -29.95 13.84
N VAL A 49 -21.03 -28.95 13.63
CA VAL A 49 -22.01 -28.94 12.54
C VAL A 49 -21.30 -28.97 11.17
N GLN A 50 -20.27 -28.15 10.98
CA GLN A 50 -19.47 -28.16 9.74
C GLN A 50 -18.80 -29.52 9.49
N LEU A 51 -18.22 -30.13 10.52
CA LEU A 51 -17.59 -31.45 10.42
C LEU A 51 -18.60 -32.55 10.09
N ARG A 52 -19.81 -32.50 10.67
CA ARG A 52 -20.88 -33.43 10.34
C ARG A 52 -21.31 -33.29 8.89
N ARG A 53 -21.54 -32.06 8.42
CA ARG A 53 -21.89 -31.78 7.02
C ARG A 53 -20.82 -32.27 6.05
N ARG A 54 -19.54 -32.04 6.35
CA ARG A 54 -18.44 -32.60 5.53
C ARG A 54 -18.48 -34.12 5.45
N ARG A 55 -18.77 -34.80 6.56
CA ARG A 55 -18.92 -36.27 6.58
C ARG A 55 -20.13 -36.74 5.76
N ASP A 56 -21.25 -36.03 5.86
CA ASP A 56 -22.45 -36.38 5.10
C ASP A 56 -22.26 -36.10 3.60
N ALA A 57 -21.63 -34.98 3.23
CA ALA A 57 -21.23 -34.67 1.86
C ALA A 57 -20.30 -35.74 1.28
N LEU A 58 -19.29 -36.19 2.04
CA LEU A 58 -18.40 -37.28 1.62
C LEU A 58 -19.16 -38.59 1.37
N ARG A 59 -20.12 -38.94 2.25
CA ARG A 59 -20.98 -40.12 2.05
C ARG A 59 -21.83 -40.00 0.78
N MET A 60 -22.36 -38.81 0.52
CA MET A 60 -23.15 -38.55 -0.70
C MET A 60 -22.28 -38.62 -1.95
N ILE A 61 -21.05 -38.10 -1.92
CA ILE A 61 -20.09 -38.24 -3.03
C ILE A 61 -19.78 -39.72 -3.30
N SER A 62 -19.56 -40.53 -2.25
CA SER A 62 -19.36 -41.98 -2.42
C SER A 62 -20.60 -42.67 -3.00
N THR A 63 -21.80 -42.22 -2.65
CA THR A 63 -23.06 -42.73 -3.19
C THR A 63 -23.23 -42.35 -4.66
N LEU A 64 -22.98 -41.08 -5.00
CA LEU A 64 -22.96 -40.57 -6.36
C LEU A 64 -21.97 -41.34 -7.25
N GLN A 65 -20.77 -41.60 -6.74
CA GLN A 65 -19.78 -42.42 -7.45
C GLN A 65 -20.30 -43.83 -7.72
N GLY A 66 -21.05 -44.42 -6.78
CA GLY A 66 -21.69 -45.72 -6.95
C GLY A 66 -22.75 -45.74 -8.06
N PHE A 67 -23.49 -44.64 -8.24
CA PHE A 67 -24.45 -44.49 -9.34
C PHE A 67 -23.75 -44.29 -10.68
N LEU A 68 -22.74 -43.40 -10.75
CA LEU A 68 -22.02 -43.09 -11.99
C LEU A 68 -21.22 -44.28 -12.56
N LEU A 69 -20.88 -45.27 -11.73
CA LEU A 69 -20.21 -46.49 -12.17
C LEU A 69 -21.16 -47.53 -12.79
N LYS A 70 -22.48 -47.30 -12.76
CA LYS A 70 -23.49 -48.14 -13.38
C LYS A 70 -24.11 -47.39 -14.56
N PRO A 71 -23.73 -47.71 -15.81
CA PRO A 71 -24.23 -46.98 -16.98
C PRO A 71 -25.63 -47.47 -17.36
N ASP A 72 -26.63 -47.14 -16.54
CA ASP A 72 -28.04 -47.40 -16.81
C ASP A 72 -28.91 -46.16 -16.52
N PRO A 73 -30.05 -46.00 -17.23
CA PRO A 73 -30.86 -44.78 -17.14
C PRO A 73 -31.46 -44.49 -15.75
N GLU A 74 -31.67 -45.51 -14.90
CA GLU A 74 -32.19 -45.31 -13.55
C GLU A 74 -31.09 -44.75 -12.64
N SER A 75 -29.87 -45.28 -12.76
CA SER A 75 -28.70 -44.77 -12.04
C SER A 75 -28.35 -43.30 -12.39
N ASP A 76 -28.59 -42.85 -13.63
CA ASP A 76 -28.38 -41.45 -14.04
C ASP A 76 -29.37 -40.49 -13.36
N VAL A 77 -30.63 -40.91 -13.18
CA VAL A 77 -31.66 -40.12 -12.47
C VAL A 77 -31.34 -40.01 -10.99
N ASP A 78 -30.91 -41.11 -10.37
CA ASP A 78 -30.48 -41.15 -8.96
C ASP A 78 -29.20 -40.33 -8.72
N ALA A 79 -28.26 -40.33 -9.69
CA ALA A 79 -27.07 -39.48 -9.66
C ALA A 79 -27.46 -37.99 -9.66
N LEU A 80 -28.40 -37.57 -10.51
CA LEU A 80 -28.87 -36.20 -10.57
C LEU A 80 -29.57 -35.78 -9.26
N ALA A 81 -30.41 -36.64 -8.69
CA ALA A 81 -31.05 -36.39 -7.40
C ALA A 81 -30.02 -36.25 -6.26
N CYS A 82 -28.98 -37.08 -6.26
CA CYS A 82 -27.89 -37.01 -5.29
C CYS A 82 -27.10 -35.69 -5.41
N VAL A 83 -26.86 -35.18 -6.63
CA VAL A 83 -26.21 -33.88 -6.87
C VAL A 83 -27.04 -32.73 -6.33
N GLN A 84 -28.37 -32.74 -6.55
CA GLN A 84 -29.27 -31.71 -6.06
C GLN A 84 -29.32 -31.68 -4.52
N GLN A 85 -29.37 -32.84 -3.87
CA GLN A 85 -29.33 -32.93 -2.42
C GLN A 85 -27.97 -32.48 -1.87
N LEU A 86 -26.87 -32.81 -2.55
CA LEU A 86 -25.52 -32.35 -2.16
C LEU A 86 -25.42 -30.83 -2.24
N ALA A 87 -25.96 -30.22 -3.30
CA ALA A 87 -26.04 -28.77 -3.44
C ALA A 87 -26.83 -28.14 -2.29
N GLY A 88 -28.02 -28.67 -1.95
CA GLY A 88 -28.84 -28.19 -0.83
C GLY A 88 -28.16 -28.32 0.55
N LEU A 89 -27.41 -29.40 0.77
CA LEU A 89 -26.62 -29.61 2.00
C LEU A 89 -25.49 -28.57 2.14
N LEU A 90 -24.98 -28.06 1.02
CA LEU A 90 -23.92 -27.06 0.98
C LEU A 90 -24.45 -25.62 0.99
N THR A 91 -25.70 -25.37 0.56
CA THR A 91 -26.28 -24.01 0.42
C THR A 91 -27.30 -23.62 1.50
N SER A 92 -27.83 -24.58 2.28
CA SER A 92 -28.84 -24.35 3.34
C SER A 92 -28.44 -23.37 4.47
N ASP A 93 -27.19 -22.89 4.49
CA ASP A 93 -26.66 -21.98 5.51
C ASP A 93 -27.13 -20.52 5.37
N GLU A 94 -27.56 -20.08 4.18
CA GLU A 94 -27.92 -18.66 3.99
C GLU A 94 -29.31 -18.30 4.52
N GLU A 95 -30.33 -19.14 4.34
CA GLU A 95 -31.71 -18.80 4.71
C GLU A 95 -31.97 -18.89 6.22
N GLU A 96 -31.47 -19.93 6.90
CA GLU A 96 -31.56 -20.05 8.36
C GLU A 96 -30.72 -18.98 9.08
N ARG A 97 -29.54 -18.62 8.55
CA ARG A 97 -28.76 -17.48 9.08
C ARG A 97 -29.49 -16.15 8.90
N ARG A 98 -30.12 -15.89 7.74
CA ARG A 98 -30.86 -14.65 7.49
C ARG A 98 -32.06 -14.48 8.42
N ALA A 99 -32.82 -15.55 8.67
CA ALA A 99 -33.97 -15.51 9.58
C ALA A 99 -33.57 -15.30 11.06
N SER A 100 -32.52 -16.00 11.52
CA SER A 100 -31.97 -15.85 12.88
C SER A 100 -31.32 -14.48 13.11
N LEU A 101 -30.63 -13.95 12.09
CA LEU A 101 -30.00 -12.63 12.13
C LEU A 101 -31.05 -11.51 12.20
N ALA A 102 -32.15 -11.59 11.46
CA ALA A 102 -33.22 -10.60 11.51
C ALA A 102 -33.88 -10.50 12.89
N LEU A 103 -34.14 -11.65 13.54
CA LEU A 103 -34.67 -11.71 14.90
C LEU A 103 -33.67 -11.15 15.94
N THR A 104 -32.39 -11.46 15.79
CA THR A 104 -31.33 -10.95 16.66
C THR A 104 -31.16 -9.44 16.52
N ILE A 105 -31.15 -8.92 15.28
CA ILE A 105 -31.11 -7.48 15.00
C ILE A 105 -32.33 -6.79 15.59
N ALA A 106 -33.54 -7.31 15.37
CA ALA A 106 -34.77 -6.71 15.91
C ALA A 106 -34.78 -6.66 17.44
N LYS A 107 -34.24 -7.71 18.10
CA LYS A 107 -34.10 -7.74 19.55
C LYS A 107 -33.08 -6.70 20.05
N ASN A 108 -31.90 -6.64 19.42
CA ASN A 108 -30.85 -5.69 19.80
C ASN A 108 -31.31 -4.23 19.58
N LEU A 109 -31.97 -3.93 18.46
CA LEU A 109 -32.54 -2.61 18.20
C LEU A 109 -33.57 -2.20 19.25
N LYS A 110 -34.41 -3.13 19.70
CA LYS A 110 -35.40 -2.86 20.74
C LYS A 110 -34.75 -2.59 22.09
N GLU A 111 -33.68 -3.32 22.43
CA GLU A 111 -32.88 -3.07 23.63
C GLU A 111 -32.17 -1.70 23.55
N ASP A 112 -31.59 -1.35 22.41
CA ASP A 112 -30.94 -0.05 22.18
C ASP A 112 -31.94 1.12 22.27
N TRP A 113 -33.13 1.01 21.65
CA TRP A 113 -34.17 2.03 21.75
C TRP A 113 -34.70 2.20 23.17
N THR A 114 -34.79 1.11 23.94
CA THR A 114 -35.23 1.17 25.34
C THR A 114 -34.21 1.92 26.19
N ARG A 115 -32.92 1.60 26.03
CA ARG A 115 -31.82 2.28 26.74
C ARG A 115 -31.67 3.75 26.34
N GLN A 116 -31.91 4.09 25.07
CA GLN A 116 -31.94 5.48 24.60
C GLN A 116 -33.12 6.27 25.23
N ALA A 117 -34.30 5.66 25.31
CA ALA A 117 -35.47 6.30 25.92
C ALA A 117 -35.30 6.53 27.43
N GLU A 118 -34.52 5.68 28.10
CA GLU A 118 -34.19 5.78 29.53
C GLU A 118 -33.00 6.71 29.81
N GLY A 119 -32.33 7.22 28.78
CA GLY A 119 -31.19 8.13 28.90
C GLY A 119 -29.90 7.45 29.38
N GLU A 120 -29.82 6.12 29.33
CA GLU A 120 -28.70 5.33 29.88
C GLU A 120 -27.50 5.20 28.93
N VAL A 121 -27.65 5.58 27.65
CA VAL A 121 -26.60 5.37 26.63
C VAL A 121 -26.45 6.62 25.78
N GLU A 122 -25.29 7.28 25.91
CA GLU A 122 -24.79 8.09 24.82
C GLU A 122 -24.35 7.13 23.68
N VAL A 123 -25.07 7.20 22.56
CA VAL A 123 -24.81 6.37 21.35
C VAL A 123 -23.53 6.81 20.64
N PHE A 124 -22.94 7.91 21.10
CA PHE A 124 -21.81 8.60 20.52
C PHE A 124 -20.94 9.20 21.63
N VAL A 125 -19.67 9.45 21.33
CA VAL A 125 -18.73 10.14 22.21
C VAL A 125 -18.30 11.41 21.49
N SER A 126 -18.50 12.57 22.13
CA SER A 126 -18.10 13.85 21.56
C SER A 126 -16.62 13.83 21.17
N THR A 127 -16.32 14.40 20.00
CA THR A 127 -14.96 14.65 19.54
C THR A 127 -14.33 15.86 20.25
N GLY A 128 -15.11 16.64 21.00
CA GLY A 128 -14.66 17.92 21.56
C GLY A 128 -14.57 19.06 20.54
N ILE A 129 -15.00 18.81 19.28
CA ILE A 129 -15.05 19.79 18.20
C ILE A 129 -16.51 19.91 17.75
N GLU A 130 -17.21 20.93 18.23
CA GLU A 130 -18.67 21.08 18.03
C GLU A 130 -19.11 20.98 16.56
N PRO A 131 -18.45 21.62 15.57
CA PRO A 131 -18.84 21.46 14.17
C PRO A 131 -18.70 20.02 13.66
N LEU A 132 -17.70 19.29 14.16
CA LEU A 132 -17.47 17.89 13.79
C LEU A 132 -18.52 16.98 14.45
N ASP A 133 -18.86 17.23 15.71
CA ASP A 133 -19.92 16.49 16.40
C ASP A 133 -21.27 16.69 15.73
N ALA A 134 -21.58 17.91 15.28
CA ALA A 134 -22.78 18.18 14.51
C ALA A 134 -22.82 17.37 13.20
N ALA A 135 -21.69 17.31 12.48
CA ALA A 135 -21.56 16.53 11.25
C ALA A 135 -21.63 15.01 11.48
N LEU A 136 -21.18 14.54 12.64
CA LEU A 136 -21.22 13.13 13.04
C LEU A 136 -22.48 12.74 13.82
N HIS A 137 -23.46 13.66 13.93
CA HIS A 137 -24.69 13.47 14.68
C HIS A 137 -24.45 13.09 16.15
N GLY A 138 -23.56 13.83 16.81
CA GLY A 138 -23.23 13.75 18.23
C GLY A 138 -21.76 13.44 18.53
N GLY A 139 -21.02 12.84 17.58
CA GLY A 139 -19.60 12.52 17.74
C GLY A 139 -19.24 11.11 17.24
N PHE A 140 -18.18 10.53 17.77
CA PHE A 140 -17.72 9.18 17.41
C PHE A 140 -18.69 8.11 17.88
N ARG A 141 -18.97 7.14 17.01
CA ARG A 141 -19.66 5.88 17.32
C ARG A 141 -18.65 4.74 17.34
N ASN A 142 -19.09 3.57 17.79
CA ASN A 142 -18.30 2.36 17.66
C ASN A 142 -18.05 2.05 16.18
N GLY A 143 -16.78 1.78 15.84
CA GLY A 143 -16.37 1.59 14.45
C GLY A 143 -15.08 2.33 14.08
N GLY A 144 -14.73 2.26 12.80
CA GLY A 144 -13.51 2.87 12.29
C GLY A 144 -13.77 4.14 11.48
N TYR A 145 -12.91 5.13 11.69
CA TYR A 145 -12.89 6.43 11.03
C TYR A 145 -11.53 6.63 10.38
N THR A 146 -11.52 7.26 9.21
CA THR A 146 -10.28 7.56 8.48
C THR A 146 -10.09 9.07 8.39
N ILE A 147 -8.91 9.54 8.79
CA ILE A 147 -8.50 10.94 8.71
C ILE A 147 -7.42 11.05 7.64
N ALA A 148 -7.80 11.60 6.48
CA ALA A 148 -6.90 11.76 5.33
C ALA A 148 -6.47 13.22 5.16
N GLY A 149 -5.18 13.43 4.92
CA GLY A 149 -4.63 14.78 4.77
C GLY A 149 -3.17 14.78 4.30
N LEU A 150 -2.71 15.90 3.77
CA LEU A 150 -1.33 16.07 3.34
C LEU A 150 -0.34 16.03 4.51
N THR A 151 0.94 15.73 4.23
CA THR A 151 2.00 15.82 5.24
C THR A 151 2.06 17.24 5.80
N GLY A 152 2.23 17.37 7.11
CA GLY A 152 2.35 18.67 7.79
C GLY A 152 1.04 19.46 7.95
N HIS A 153 -0.11 18.94 7.53
CA HIS A 153 -1.41 19.64 7.65
C HIS A 153 -2.17 19.28 8.95
N GLY A 154 -1.44 18.90 10.01
CA GLY A 154 -2.03 18.75 11.34
C GLY A 154 -2.89 17.50 11.57
N LYS A 155 -2.77 16.42 10.78
CA LYS A 155 -3.53 15.16 10.99
C LYS A 155 -3.38 14.62 12.42
N THR A 156 -2.15 14.47 12.88
CA THR A 156 -1.84 13.99 14.23
C THR A 156 -2.36 14.95 15.30
N THR A 157 -2.20 16.26 15.08
CA THR A 157 -2.74 17.29 15.98
C THR A 157 -4.25 17.20 16.09
N PHE A 158 -4.94 17.03 14.97
CA PHE A 158 -6.38 16.86 14.92
C PHE A 158 -6.83 15.60 15.66
N SER A 159 -6.19 14.45 15.45
CA SER A 159 -6.55 13.23 16.17
C SER A 159 -6.33 13.35 17.68
N LEU A 160 -5.23 13.97 18.10
CA LEU A 160 -4.94 14.21 19.52
C LEU A 160 -5.92 15.21 20.14
N ALA A 161 -6.35 16.23 19.40
CA ALA A 161 -7.40 17.13 19.86
C ALA A 161 -8.73 16.40 20.03
N THR A 162 -9.11 15.53 19.08
CA THR A 162 -10.36 14.76 19.19
C THR A 162 -10.36 13.74 20.34
N MET A 163 -9.17 13.30 20.76
CA MET A 163 -9.00 12.43 21.91
C MET A 163 -9.40 13.11 23.22
N ASN A 164 -9.30 14.44 23.33
CA ASN A 164 -9.68 15.14 24.56
C ASN A 164 -11.19 15.00 24.82
N GLY A 165 -12.04 15.11 23.79
CA GLY A 165 -13.48 14.85 23.92
C GLY A 165 -13.77 13.41 24.37
N TRP A 166 -12.98 12.45 23.88
CA TRP A 166 -13.09 11.04 24.28
C TRP A 166 -12.74 10.80 25.75
N LEU A 167 -11.75 11.52 26.28
CA LEU A 167 -11.33 11.42 27.67
C LEU A 167 -12.30 12.17 28.62
N ASP A 168 -12.84 13.30 28.18
CA ASP A 168 -13.72 14.15 29.00
C ASP A 168 -15.16 13.61 29.10
N ALA A 169 -15.59 12.74 28.17
CA ALA A 169 -16.94 12.18 28.21
C ALA A 169 -17.19 11.31 29.47
N PRO A 170 -18.45 11.14 29.92
CA PRO A 170 -18.75 10.37 31.13
C PRO A 170 -18.36 8.90 31.03
N GLY A 171 -17.91 8.30 32.13
CA GLY A 171 -17.54 6.87 32.19
C GLY A 171 -16.04 6.61 32.03
N GLU A 172 -15.65 5.34 32.14
CA GLU A 172 -14.23 4.97 32.05
C GLU A 172 -13.76 4.98 30.60
N ALA A 173 -12.70 5.73 30.31
CA ALA A 173 -12.09 5.81 28.99
C ALA A 173 -10.69 5.21 28.99
N MET A 174 -10.29 4.69 27.84
CA MET A 174 -8.96 4.21 27.53
C MET A 174 -8.59 4.63 26.10
N VAL A 175 -7.33 5.02 25.91
CA VAL A 175 -6.80 5.39 24.60
C VAL A 175 -5.48 4.68 24.35
N GLN A 176 -5.30 4.12 23.16
CA GLN A 176 -4.02 3.62 22.69
C GLN A 176 -3.57 4.40 21.45
N ILE A 177 -2.33 4.86 21.46
CA ILE A 177 -1.74 5.64 20.37
C ILE A 177 -0.59 4.84 19.77
N TRP A 178 -0.74 4.49 18.51
CA TRP A 178 0.21 3.72 17.71
C TRP A 178 0.82 4.64 16.66
N SER A 179 1.96 5.24 17.02
CA SER A 179 2.70 6.14 16.13
C SER A 179 3.87 5.41 15.48
N ALA A 180 4.01 5.49 14.16
CA ALA A 180 5.16 5.02 13.40
C ALA A 180 6.22 6.12 13.20
N GLU A 181 5.80 7.38 13.27
CA GLU A 181 6.63 8.55 12.92
C GLU A 181 7.16 9.29 14.15
N MET A 182 6.28 9.59 15.10
CA MET A 182 6.60 10.35 16.31
C MET A 182 6.96 9.44 17.46
N THR A 183 7.95 9.86 18.24
CA THR A 183 8.29 9.23 19.52
C THR A 183 7.17 9.42 20.55
N GLN A 184 7.23 8.65 21.65
CA GLN A 184 6.29 8.79 22.76
C GLN A 184 6.33 10.20 23.38
N GLN A 185 7.53 10.78 23.48
CA GLN A 185 7.73 12.12 24.03
C GLN A 185 7.14 13.20 23.12
N GLU A 186 7.41 13.16 21.82
CA GLU A 186 6.84 14.12 20.87
C GLU A 186 5.31 14.04 20.83
N THR A 187 4.78 12.82 20.89
CA THR A 187 3.32 12.58 20.96
C THR A 187 2.74 13.21 22.23
N ALA A 188 3.39 13.02 23.38
CA ALA A 188 2.97 13.61 24.66
C ALA A 188 3.04 15.14 24.64
N TYR A 189 4.12 15.73 24.12
CA TYR A 189 4.24 17.19 24.03
C TYR A 189 3.16 17.82 23.15
N ARG A 190 2.85 17.18 22.01
CA ARG A 190 1.78 17.63 21.14
C ARG A 190 0.41 17.48 21.80
N LEU A 191 0.19 16.38 22.51
CA LEU A 191 -1.01 16.18 23.32
C LEU A 191 -1.17 17.31 24.35
N PHE A 192 -0.11 17.65 25.10
CA PHE A 192 -0.17 18.74 26.06
C PHE A 192 -0.52 20.06 25.41
N ALA A 193 0.09 20.39 24.27
CA ALA A 193 -0.24 21.60 23.53
C ALA A 193 -1.69 21.63 23.04
N THR A 194 -2.31 20.47 22.75
CA THR A 194 -3.74 20.41 22.38
C THR A 194 -4.69 20.44 23.57
N ARG A 195 -4.23 20.06 24.78
CA ARG A 195 -5.07 19.96 25.98
C ARG A 195 -5.02 21.22 26.85
N PHE A 196 -3.85 21.81 26.99
CA PHE A 196 -3.60 22.92 27.89
C PHE A 196 -3.49 24.22 27.11
N GLU A 197 -4.45 25.11 27.34
CA GLU A 197 -4.50 26.42 26.70
C GLU A 197 -3.26 27.26 27.01
N GLY A 198 -2.77 27.99 26.00
CA GLY A 198 -1.62 28.88 26.14
C GLY A 198 -0.25 28.18 26.16
N LEU A 199 -0.19 26.85 25.97
CA LEU A 199 1.05 26.10 25.86
C LEU A 199 1.27 25.59 24.43
N THR A 200 2.51 25.64 23.97
CA THR A 200 2.92 25.14 22.65
C THR A 200 3.77 23.88 22.78
N GLU A 201 3.88 23.10 21.70
CA GLU A 201 4.78 21.95 21.65
C GLU A 201 6.24 22.37 21.96
N GLN A 202 6.64 23.55 21.47
CA GLN A 202 7.98 24.11 21.69
C GLN A 202 8.26 24.39 23.18
N ASP A 203 7.24 24.79 23.96
CA ASP A 203 7.41 25.06 25.39
C ASP A 203 7.86 23.82 26.17
N PHE A 204 7.40 22.64 25.75
CA PHE A 204 7.80 21.37 26.34
C PHE A 204 9.13 20.85 25.78
N GLN A 205 9.42 21.13 24.50
CA GLN A 205 10.71 20.75 23.89
C GLN A 205 11.90 21.57 24.44
N ASP A 206 11.72 22.87 24.68
CA ASP A 206 12.77 23.82 25.13
C ASP A 206 13.07 23.76 26.64
N ASN A 207 12.71 22.67 27.32
CA ASN A 207 12.70 22.55 28.78
C ASN A 207 11.73 23.56 29.45
N PRO A 208 10.52 23.12 29.84
CA PRO A 208 9.51 24.02 30.38
C PRO A 208 9.94 24.65 31.71
N TYR A 209 10.85 24.03 32.47
CA TYR A 209 11.32 24.57 33.74
C TYR A 209 12.22 25.78 33.52
N ALA A 210 13.07 25.74 32.49
CA ALA A 210 13.92 26.87 32.11
C ALA A 210 13.09 28.07 31.62
N ARG A 211 11.89 27.82 31.09
CA ARG A 211 10.93 28.85 30.67
C ARG A 211 10.03 29.36 31.79
N GLY A 212 10.19 28.89 33.03
CA GLY A 212 9.33 29.28 34.15
C GLY A 212 7.94 28.64 34.12
N LEU A 213 7.72 27.61 33.30
CA LEU A 213 6.45 26.89 33.13
C LEU A 213 6.37 25.63 34.00
N LYS A 214 7.08 25.60 35.12
CA LYS A 214 7.19 24.41 35.98
C LYS A 214 5.83 23.90 36.43
N ALA A 215 4.96 24.79 36.93
CA ALA A 215 3.65 24.41 37.44
C ALA A 215 2.75 23.80 36.34
N GLN A 216 2.80 24.35 35.13
CA GLN A 216 2.07 23.84 33.98
C GLN A 216 2.61 22.48 33.52
N ALA A 217 3.94 22.31 33.48
CA ALA A 217 4.56 21.05 33.10
C ALA A 217 4.32 19.94 34.13
N ASP A 218 4.41 20.25 35.42
CA ASP A 218 4.09 19.31 36.50
C ASP A 218 2.59 18.91 36.41
N GLY A 219 1.70 19.88 36.22
CA GLY A 219 0.27 19.61 36.02
C GLY A 219 -0.05 18.77 34.77
N ALA A 220 0.68 18.97 33.66
CA ALA A 220 0.52 18.17 32.46
C ALA A 220 1.01 16.72 32.64
N ALA A 221 2.12 16.53 33.34
CA ALA A 221 2.66 15.22 33.67
C ALA A 221 1.74 14.45 34.65
N ASP A 222 1.26 15.12 35.70
CA ASP A 222 0.32 14.57 36.66
C ASP A 222 -1.00 14.19 35.98
N TRP A 223 -1.50 15.05 35.09
CA TRP A 223 -2.68 14.76 34.29
C TRP A 223 -2.46 13.50 33.44
N LEU A 224 -1.38 13.43 32.66
CA LEU A 224 -1.09 12.25 31.82
C LEU A 224 -1.02 10.96 32.65
N GLY A 225 -0.35 11.01 33.81
CA GLY A 225 -0.23 9.87 34.73
C GLY A 225 -1.55 9.44 35.37
N SER A 226 -2.55 10.33 35.42
CA SER A 226 -3.89 10.03 35.92
C SER A 226 -4.83 9.43 34.86
N GLN A 227 -4.50 9.57 33.57
CA GLN A 227 -5.32 9.08 32.46
C GLN A 227 -4.94 7.66 32.03
N ASN A 228 -5.90 6.91 31.45
CA ASN A 228 -5.63 5.60 30.86
C ASN A 228 -5.17 5.73 29.40
N ILE A 229 -4.03 6.39 29.18
CA ILE A 229 -3.45 6.61 27.85
C ILE A 229 -2.20 5.74 27.69
N GLU A 230 -2.20 4.88 26.67
CA GLU A 230 -1.06 4.04 26.33
C GLU A 230 -0.45 4.54 25.01
N ILE A 231 0.74 5.15 25.07
CA ILE A 231 1.48 5.57 23.87
C ILE A 231 2.51 4.50 23.56
N PHE A 232 2.38 3.83 22.42
CA PHE A 232 3.31 2.77 22.03
C PHE A 232 4.59 3.37 21.42
N PRO A 233 5.76 2.74 21.64
CA PRO A 233 7.01 3.21 21.08
C PRO A 233 6.99 3.15 19.55
N PRO A 234 7.67 4.08 18.87
CA PRO A 234 7.67 4.13 17.42
C PRO A 234 8.28 2.86 16.83
N SER A 235 7.59 2.31 15.84
CA SER A 235 8.06 1.18 15.06
C SER A 235 7.98 1.53 13.59
N THR A 236 9.04 1.18 12.84
CA THR A 236 9.04 1.30 11.37
C THR A 236 7.99 0.42 10.70
N ARG A 237 7.39 -0.52 11.45
CA ARG A 237 6.31 -1.40 11.02
C ARG A 237 5.28 -1.55 12.14
N LEU A 238 4.04 -1.18 11.87
CA LEU A 238 2.92 -1.39 12.77
C LEU A 238 2.24 -2.72 12.42
N ASP A 239 2.43 -3.75 13.23
CA ASP A 239 1.78 -5.05 13.03
C ASP A 239 0.32 -4.98 13.47
N VAL A 240 -0.60 -5.16 12.52
CA VAL A 240 -2.05 -5.11 12.75
C VAL A 240 -2.50 -6.16 13.77
N GLN A 241 -1.90 -7.36 13.76
CA GLN A 241 -2.23 -8.41 14.71
C GLN A 241 -1.79 -8.04 16.13
N ARG A 242 -0.60 -7.42 16.26
CA ARG A 242 -0.12 -6.93 17.55
C ARG A 242 -1.03 -5.85 18.10
N ILE A 243 -1.43 -4.87 17.29
CA ILE A 243 -2.37 -3.80 17.67
C ILE A 243 -3.66 -4.41 18.23
N MET A 244 -4.25 -5.36 17.50
CA MET A 244 -5.49 -6.02 17.95
C MET A 244 -5.30 -6.81 19.24
N ASN A 245 -4.17 -7.50 19.41
CA ASN A 245 -3.90 -8.27 20.63
C ASN A 245 -3.73 -7.37 21.86
N GLU A 246 -3.03 -6.25 21.73
CA GLU A 246 -2.88 -5.26 22.81
C GLU A 246 -4.21 -4.58 23.14
N ALA A 247 -5.02 -4.24 22.13
CA ALA A 247 -6.35 -3.71 22.32
C ALA A 247 -7.27 -4.70 23.08
N ARG A 248 -7.22 -6.00 22.73
CA ARG A 248 -7.92 -7.06 23.46
C ARG A 248 -7.43 -7.19 24.89
N ALA A 249 -6.12 -7.19 25.12
CA ALA A 249 -5.55 -7.26 26.45
C ALA A 249 -5.95 -6.04 27.31
N ALA A 250 -6.03 -4.86 26.72
CA ALA A 250 -6.44 -3.64 27.40
C ALA A 250 -7.93 -3.67 27.79
N LYS A 251 -8.81 -4.12 26.89
CA LYS A 251 -10.22 -4.39 27.22
C LYS A 251 -10.42 -5.52 28.22
N ALA A 252 -9.59 -6.57 28.21
CA ALA A 252 -9.64 -7.61 29.22
C ALA A 252 -9.28 -7.07 30.62
N ARG A 253 -8.33 -6.13 30.71
CA ARG A 253 -7.99 -5.44 31.97
C ARG A 253 -9.09 -4.48 32.41
N LYS A 254 -9.78 -3.82 31.47
CA LYS A 254 -10.85 -2.86 31.74
C LYS A 254 -12.08 -3.11 30.85
N PRO A 255 -12.93 -4.10 31.21
CA PRO A 255 -14.05 -4.52 30.35
C PRO A 255 -15.10 -3.43 30.11
N SER A 256 -15.29 -2.54 31.09
CA SER A 256 -16.22 -1.42 31.05
C SER A 256 -15.69 -0.17 30.36
N ALA A 257 -14.38 -0.07 30.11
CA ALA A 257 -13.78 1.13 29.57
C ALA A 257 -14.02 1.23 28.07
N ARG A 258 -14.45 2.39 27.56
CA ARG A 258 -14.48 2.65 26.12
C ARG A 258 -13.05 2.80 25.59
N LEU A 259 -12.77 2.22 24.43
CA LEU A 259 -11.41 2.18 23.85
C LEU A 259 -11.34 3.00 22.56
N LEU A 260 -10.44 3.98 22.53
CA LEU A 260 -10.04 4.67 21.31
C LEU A 260 -8.67 4.16 20.86
N LEU A 261 -8.58 3.67 19.63
CA LEU A 261 -7.31 3.31 18.99
C LEU A 261 -6.94 4.37 17.96
N ILE A 262 -5.81 5.04 18.12
CA ILE A 262 -5.29 6.01 17.15
C ILE A 262 -4.08 5.38 16.46
N ILE A 263 -4.13 5.28 15.13
CA ILE A 263 -3.08 4.65 14.32
C ILE A 263 -2.51 5.70 13.36
N ASP A 264 -1.30 6.17 13.68
CA ASP A 264 -0.55 7.18 12.94
C ASP A 264 0.73 6.56 12.38
N TYR A 265 0.75 6.00 11.17
CA TYR A 265 -0.25 6.13 10.11
C TYR A 265 -0.37 4.83 9.32
N LEU A 266 -1.54 4.67 8.69
CA LEU A 266 -2.00 3.44 8.06
C LEU A 266 -1.00 2.87 7.03
N GLN A 267 -0.25 3.72 6.32
CA GLN A 267 0.78 3.31 5.34
C GLN A 267 1.91 2.45 5.95
N TYR A 268 2.08 2.50 7.26
CA TYR A 268 3.11 1.77 8.02
C TYR A 268 2.55 0.50 8.65
N CYS A 269 1.24 0.27 8.53
CA CYS A 269 0.63 -0.98 8.92
C CYS A 269 1.12 -2.14 8.03
N ARG A 270 1.29 -3.30 8.66
CA ARG A 270 1.65 -4.55 8.03
C ARG A 270 0.73 -5.65 8.52
N CYS A 271 0.35 -6.50 7.58
CA CYS A 271 -0.43 -7.70 7.81
C CYS A 271 0.55 -8.86 7.61
N PRO A 272 0.99 -9.55 8.68
CA PRO A 272 1.99 -10.63 8.57
C PRO A 272 1.58 -11.75 7.61
N TRP A 273 0.28 -11.98 7.42
CA TRP A 273 -0.23 -12.98 6.48
C TRP A 273 -0.11 -12.60 5.00
N LEU A 274 0.33 -11.36 4.69
CA LEU A 274 0.51 -10.84 3.33
C LEU A 274 1.99 -10.61 2.97
N GLU A 275 2.94 -11.36 3.55
CA GLU A 275 4.38 -11.15 3.43
C GLU A 275 4.95 -10.93 2.01
N ARG A 276 4.26 -11.41 0.96
CA ARG A 276 4.71 -11.31 -0.45
C ARG A 276 3.95 -10.27 -1.28
N GLU A 277 2.97 -9.59 -0.68
CA GLU A 277 2.09 -8.66 -1.39
C GLU A 277 2.63 -7.23 -1.40
N GLY A 278 2.17 -6.45 -2.38
CA GLY A 278 2.54 -5.04 -2.51
C GLY A 278 2.05 -4.18 -1.33
N LYS A 279 2.72 -3.05 -1.10
CA LYS A 279 2.37 -2.08 -0.04
C LYS A 279 0.89 -1.64 -0.10
N SER A 280 0.33 -1.48 -1.30
CA SER A 280 -1.09 -1.12 -1.48
C SER A 280 -2.02 -2.16 -0.87
N ARG A 281 -1.74 -3.46 -1.08
CA ARG A 281 -2.55 -4.55 -0.54
C ARG A 281 -2.47 -4.62 0.98
N HIS A 282 -1.29 -4.37 1.56
CA HIS A 282 -1.16 -4.24 3.01
C HIS A 282 -1.98 -3.10 3.60
N ILE A 283 -2.08 -1.95 2.91
CA ILE A 283 -2.85 -0.79 3.38
C ILE A 283 -4.35 -1.10 3.35
N GLU A 284 -4.82 -1.66 2.23
CA GLU A 284 -6.21 -2.08 2.04
C GLU A 284 -6.62 -3.11 3.10
N GLU A 285 -5.85 -4.19 3.23
CA GLU A 285 -6.09 -5.24 4.20
C GLU A 285 -6.04 -4.72 5.64
N ALA A 286 -5.08 -3.85 5.97
CA ALA A 286 -4.98 -3.27 7.31
C ALA A 286 -6.21 -2.42 7.63
N ALA A 287 -6.67 -1.58 6.70
CA ALA A 287 -7.85 -0.76 6.87
C ALA A 287 -9.11 -1.60 7.08
N GLU A 288 -9.31 -2.63 6.23
CA GLU A 288 -10.44 -3.55 6.35
C GLU A 288 -10.42 -4.32 7.67
N THR A 289 -9.27 -4.87 8.03
CA THR A 289 -9.08 -5.65 9.26
C THR A 289 -9.33 -4.81 10.50
N LEU A 290 -8.79 -3.59 10.56
CA LEU A 290 -8.95 -2.68 11.70
C LEU A 290 -10.39 -2.15 11.80
N ASN A 291 -11.05 -1.89 10.67
CA ASN A 291 -12.47 -1.53 10.64
C ASN A 291 -13.37 -2.69 11.12
N ALA A 292 -13.10 -3.90 10.65
CA ALA A 292 -13.82 -5.10 11.09
C ALA A 292 -13.60 -5.35 12.58
N PHE A 293 -12.37 -5.17 13.06
CA PHE A 293 -12.02 -5.25 14.47
C PHE A 293 -12.82 -4.25 15.31
N ALA A 294 -12.87 -2.98 14.91
CA ALA A 294 -13.63 -1.93 15.58
C ALA A 294 -15.13 -2.26 15.72
N LYS A 295 -15.72 -2.88 14.68
CA LYS A 295 -17.13 -3.30 14.69
C LYS A 295 -17.39 -4.55 15.55
N SER A 296 -16.40 -5.44 15.65
CA SER A 296 -16.51 -6.68 16.42
C SER A 296 -16.23 -6.49 17.92
N MET A 297 -15.48 -5.44 18.27
CA MET A 297 -15.03 -5.17 19.63
C MET A 297 -16.02 -4.20 20.30
N PRO A 298 -16.63 -4.56 21.45
CA PRO A 298 -17.57 -3.67 22.15
C PRO A 298 -16.92 -2.34 22.54
N ASP A 299 -17.65 -1.24 22.38
CA ASP A 299 -17.27 0.11 22.81
C ASP A 299 -15.85 0.50 22.39
N THR A 300 -15.57 0.28 21.11
CA THR A 300 -14.25 0.49 20.50
C THR A 300 -14.38 1.34 19.24
N THR A 301 -13.57 2.39 19.18
CA THR A 301 -13.43 3.27 18.02
C THR A 301 -12.00 3.26 17.53
N VAL A 302 -11.80 3.22 16.22
CA VAL A 302 -10.48 3.23 15.59
C VAL A 302 -10.34 4.45 14.69
N LEU A 303 -9.32 5.29 14.93
CA LEU A 303 -8.94 6.41 14.08
C LEU A 303 -7.71 6.02 13.25
N LEU A 304 -7.88 5.94 11.93
CA LEU A 304 -6.83 5.61 10.97
C LEU A 304 -6.34 6.90 10.30
N LEU A 305 -5.10 7.30 10.55
CA LEU A 305 -4.50 8.45 9.87
C LEU A 305 -3.87 8.00 8.57
N THR A 306 -4.16 8.71 7.49
CA THR A 306 -3.67 8.40 6.14
C THR A 306 -3.32 9.66 5.36
N GLN A 307 -2.56 9.51 4.28
CA GLN A 307 -2.12 10.59 3.41
C GLN A 307 -2.60 10.40 1.97
N TYR A 308 -2.99 11.50 1.32
CA TYR A 308 -3.30 11.54 -0.11
C TYR A 308 -2.05 11.31 -0.97
N LYS A 309 -2.23 10.60 -2.10
CA LYS A 309 -1.24 10.61 -3.18
C LYS A 309 -1.26 12.01 -3.83
N GLN A 310 -0.08 12.60 -4.07
CA GLN A 310 0.05 13.95 -4.66
C GLN A 310 -0.64 14.08 -6.03
N GLU A 311 -0.79 12.99 -6.78
CA GLU A 311 -1.44 12.96 -8.09
C GLU A 311 -2.96 13.19 -8.02
N GLY A 312 -3.64 12.76 -6.94
CA GLY A 312 -5.11 12.85 -6.80
C GLY A 312 -5.66 14.23 -6.43
N LEU A 313 -4.80 15.24 -6.28
CA LEU A 313 -5.23 16.62 -6.01
C LEU A 313 -5.70 17.37 -7.26
N ARG A 314 -5.38 16.87 -8.47
CA ARG A 314 -5.74 17.53 -9.74
C ARG A 314 -7.16 17.21 -10.22
N ASP A 315 -7.76 16.14 -9.70
CA ASP A 315 -9.03 15.57 -10.20
C ASP A 315 -10.18 15.62 -9.16
N LEU A 316 -10.04 16.38 -8.07
CA LEU A 316 -11.16 16.62 -7.17
C LEU A 316 -12.25 17.41 -7.91
N PRO A 317 -13.52 16.99 -7.88
CA PRO A 317 -14.60 17.70 -8.57
C PRO A 317 -14.68 19.14 -8.07
N VAL A 318 -14.56 20.08 -9.01
CA VAL A 318 -14.75 21.52 -8.77
C VAL A 318 -16.16 21.73 -8.21
N PRO A 319 -16.35 22.21 -6.96
CA PRO A 319 -17.67 22.46 -6.43
C PRO A 319 -18.30 23.71 -7.07
N VAL A 320 -19.62 23.70 -7.14
CA VAL A 320 -20.52 24.67 -7.78
C VAL A 320 -20.17 26.13 -7.44
N GLN A 321 -20.14 26.99 -8.47
CA GLN A 321 -19.77 28.41 -8.42
C GLN A 321 -20.82 29.37 -7.79
N ASP A 322 -21.86 28.85 -7.13
CA ASP A 322 -22.92 29.68 -6.53
C ASP A 322 -22.87 29.67 -4.99
N PRO A 323 -22.35 30.74 -4.36
CA PRO A 323 -22.18 30.84 -2.91
C PRO A 323 -23.50 30.87 -2.13
N GLU A 324 -24.63 31.24 -2.76
CA GLU A 324 -25.92 31.33 -2.06
C GLU A 324 -26.67 29.99 -1.99
N GLN A 325 -26.33 29.02 -2.84
CA GLN A 325 -26.97 27.70 -2.86
C GLN A 325 -26.18 26.60 -2.12
N ALA A 326 -24.91 26.83 -1.81
CA ALA A 326 -24.03 25.82 -1.20
C ALA A 326 -24.04 25.91 0.33
N LYS A 327 -25.03 25.27 0.99
CA LYS A 327 -25.06 25.23 2.46
C LYS A 327 -23.87 24.50 3.10
N TRP A 328 -23.17 23.62 2.40
CA TRP A 328 -21.92 22.95 2.84
C TRP A 328 -21.11 22.45 1.64
N GLY A 329 -20.66 23.37 0.78
CA GLY A 329 -19.74 23.05 -0.32
C GLY A 329 -18.28 23.23 0.10
N ALA A 330 -17.40 22.33 -0.35
CA ALA A 330 -15.96 22.54 -0.21
C ALA A 330 -15.56 23.88 -0.83
N TYR A 331 -14.88 24.72 -0.05
CA TYR A 331 -14.43 26.04 -0.49
C TYR A 331 -13.06 25.93 -1.15
N ASP A 332 -12.93 26.32 -2.42
CA ASP A 332 -11.62 26.67 -3.02
C ASP A 332 -11.37 28.17 -2.82
N LEU A 333 -11.27 28.57 -1.55
CA LEU A 333 -10.97 29.95 -1.17
C LEU A 333 -9.46 30.14 -1.05
N GLY A 334 -8.95 31.26 -1.57
CA GLY A 334 -7.60 31.70 -1.24
C GLY A 334 -7.47 31.90 0.27
N PHE A 335 -6.26 31.76 0.83
CA PHE A 335 -6.03 31.85 2.27
C PHE A 335 -6.65 33.11 2.92
N LEU A 336 -6.56 34.26 2.23
CA LEU A 336 -7.13 35.52 2.71
C LEU A 336 -8.65 35.50 2.70
N ASP A 337 -9.25 34.97 1.64
CA ASP A 337 -10.71 34.87 1.51
C ASP A 337 -11.29 33.87 2.52
N ALA A 338 -10.56 32.78 2.78
CA ALA A 338 -10.91 31.82 3.83
C ALA A 338 -10.81 32.44 5.23
N ALA A 339 -9.75 33.21 5.51
CA ALA A 339 -9.58 33.91 6.78
C ALA A 339 -10.66 34.98 6.99
N GLU A 340 -11.05 35.70 5.94
CA GLU A 340 -12.10 36.73 5.99
C GLU A 340 -13.50 36.10 6.16
N LEU A 341 -13.77 34.99 5.47
CA LEU A 341 -15.01 34.23 5.63
C LEU A 341 -15.17 33.72 7.07
N LEU A 342 -14.11 33.11 7.61
CA LEU A 342 -14.08 32.64 9.00
C LEU A 342 -14.24 33.82 9.97
N ALA A 343 -13.55 34.93 9.75
CA ALA A 343 -13.67 36.11 10.60
C ALA A 343 -15.11 36.65 10.65
N ARG A 344 -15.81 36.71 9.51
CA ARG A 344 -17.23 37.09 9.46
C ARG A 344 -18.11 36.09 10.18
N GLN A 345 -17.86 34.79 9.99
CA GLN A 345 -18.65 33.73 10.61
C GLN A 345 -18.49 33.68 12.14
N PHE A 346 -17.31 34.05 12.65
CA PHE A 346 -16.98 34.05 14.08
C PHE A 346 -17.05 35.44 14.74
N GLY A 347 -17.52 36.47 14.02
CA GLY A 347 -17.70 37.83 14.56
C GLY A 347 -16.40 38.56 14.91
N LEU A 348 -15.29 38.20 14.26
CA LEU A 348 -13.98 38.85 14.44
C LEU A 348 -13.93 40.18 13.66
N SER A 349 -13.14 41.13 14.16
CA SER A 349 -13.04 42.47 13.57
C SER A 349 -12.04 42.52 12.42
N GLU A 350 -12.13 43.50 11.50
CA GLU A 350 -11.23 43.65 10.34
C GLU A 350 -9.73 43.77 10.70
N GLY A 351 -9.39 44.02 11.97
CA GLY A 351 -8.01 44.04 12.47
C GLY A 351 -7.44 42.66 12.79
N ASP A 352 -8.30 41.65 12.97
CA ASP A 352 -7.93 40.30 13.42
C ASP A 352 -7.64 39.34 12.25
N VAL A 353 -7.99 39.77 11.03
CA VAL A 353 -7.78 38.99 9.80
C VAL A 353 -6.39 39.29 9.24
N PRO A 354 -5.56 38.26 8.97
CA PRO A 354 -4.28 38.46 8.30
C PRO A 354 -4.48 39.21 6.98
N ARG A 355 -3.78 40.32 6.76
CA ARG A 355 -3.85 41.11 5.51
C ARG A 355 -2.90 40.63 4.41
N GLU A 356 -2.00 39.73 4.77
CA GLU A 356 -1.09 39.08 3.84
C GLU A 356 -1.20 37.57 4.02
N VAL A 357 -1.17 36.83 2.90
CA VAL A 357 -0.99 35.39 2.95
C VAL A 357 0.34 35.15 3.69
N PRO A 358 0.35 34.39 4.81
CA PRO A 358 1.58 34.02 5.47
C PRO A 358 2.47 33.42 4.41
N LYS A 359 3.59 34.08 4.13
CA LYS A 359 4.63 33.49 3.28
C LYS A 359 4.99 32.22 4.01
N LEU A 360 4.53 31.08 3.50
CA LEU A 360 5.07 29.78 3.82
C LEU A 360 6.58 30.02 3.74
N ARG A 361 7.25 29.98 4.89
CA ARG A 361 8.64 29.55 4.91
C ARG A 361 8.58 28.11 4.45
N LYS A 362 8.39 27.93 3.13
CA LYS A 362 9.00 26.82 2.43
C LYS A 362 10.42 26.84 2.99
N ARG A 363 10.83 25.75 3.64
CA ARG A 363 12.15 25.26 3.28
C ARG A 363 12.06 25.12 1.77
N VAL A 364 12.44 26.20 1.10
CA VAL A 364 12.68 26.24 -0.31
C VAL A 364 13.85 25.27 -0.40
N ALA A 365 13.56 23.99 -0.64
CA ALA A 365 14.40 23.23 -1.55
C ALA A 365 14.42 24.11 -2.79
N THR A 366 15.49 24.88 -2.91
CA THR A 366 15.66 25.92 -3.92
C THR A 366 15.26 25.35 -5.25
N GLY A 367 14.16 25.90 -5.80
CA GLY A 367 13.94 25.85 -7.24
C GLY A 367 15.25 26.24 -7.90
N HIS A 368 15.70 25.38 -8.81
CA HIS A 368 16.91 25.49 -9.61
C HIS A 368 17.95 26.50 -9.10
N LYS A 369 18.79 26.06 -8.17
CA LYS A 369 20.17 26.54 -8.17
C LYS A 369 20.97 25.40 -8.78
N VAL A 370 21.66 25.71 -9.88
CA VAL A 370 22.85 24.99 -10.38
C VAL A 370 23.42 24.16 -9.23
N ARG A 371 23.39 22.82 -9.35
CA ARG A 371 24.06 21.96 -8.37
C ARG A 371 25.45 22.58 -8.23
N PRO A 372 25.87 23.03 -7.03
CA PRO A 372 27.15 23.71 -6.90
C PRO A 372 28.18 22.84 -7.60
N GLU A 373 29.03 23.40 -8.46
CA GLU A 373 30.11 22.66 -9.13
C GLU A 373 30.89 21.79 -8.10
N ARG A 374 30.90 22.27 -6.85
CA ARG A 374 31.37 21.55 -5.66
C ARG A 374 30.70 20.18 -5.40
N VAL A 375 29.38 20.02 -5.55
CA VAL A 375 28.70 18.72 -5.37
C VAL A 375 29.14 17.73 -6.45
N VAL A 376 29.20 18.18 -7.71
CA VAL A 376 29.68 17.33 -8.82
C VAL A 376 31.12 16.91 -8.56
N ALA A 377 32.00 17.85 -8.20
CA ALA A 377 33.40 17.56 -7.87
C ALA A 377 33.54 16.57 -6.69
N LEU A 378 32.68 16.66 -5.68
CA LEU A 378 32.67 15.72 -4.57
C LEU A 378 32.21 14.31 -5.00
N LEU A 379 31.18 14.20 -5.84
CA LEU A 379 30.73 12.91 -6.37
C LEU A 379 31.80 12.27 -7.27
N GLU A 380 32.48 13.08 -8.10
CA GLU A 380 33.60 12.62 -8.92
C GLU A 380 34.79 12.17 -8.06
N TYR A 381 35.10 12.91 -7.00
CA TYR A 381 36.12 12.52 -6.02
C TYR A 381 35.81 11.18 -5.35
N LEU A 382 34.55 10.94 -4.98
CA LEU A 382 34.12 9.66 -4.39
C LEU A 382 34.26 8.51 -5.39
N LEU A 383 33.72 8.68 -6.60
CA LEU A 383 33.82 7.66 -7.66
C LEU A 383 35.27 7.35 -8.05
N GLY A 384 36.14 8.36 -8.05
CA GLY A 384 37.55 8.23 -8.40
C GLY A 384 38.37 7.38 -7.42
N ARG A 385 37.85 7.09 -6.22
CA ARG A 385 38.50 6.23 -5.21
C ARG A 385 38.01 4.79 -5.20
N LEU A 386 37.05 4.50 -6.06
CA LEU A 386 36.42 3.21 -6.17
C LEU A 386 36.78 2.58 -7.51
N GLU A 387 36.82 1.26 -7.49
CA GLU A 387 37.03 0.39 -8.64
C GLU A 387 35.86 -0.58 -8.72
N LEU A 388 35.70 -1.25 -9.86
CA LEU A 388 34.77 -2.35 -9.96
C LEU A 388 35.45 -3.60 -9.40
N GLY A 389 35.16 -3.91 -8.14
CA GLY A 389 35.64 -5.10 -7.47
C GLY A 389 35.03 -6.39 -8.00
N GLU A 390 35.57 -7.52 -7.55
CA GLU A 390 35.20 -8.86 -8.07
C GLU A 390 33.74 -9.22 -7.82
N GLN A 391 33.14 -8.89 -6.66
CA GLN A 391 31.74 -9.24 -6.41
C GLN A 391 30.80 -8.39 -7.29
N GLY A 392 31.11 -7.09 -7.42
CA GLY A 392 30.40 -6.21 -8.35
C GLY A 392 30.50 -6.70 -9.80
N ALA A 393 31.70 -7.04 -10.25
CA ALA A 393 31.94 -7.59 -11.59
C ALA A 393 31.18 -8.91 -11.81
N SER A 394 31.33 -9.87 -10.90
CA SER A 394 30.65 -11.17 -10.98
C SER A 394 29.12 -11.02 -11.01
N TYR A 395 28.56 -10.11 -10.22
CA TYR A 395 27.13 -9.82 -10.23
C TYR A 395 26.63 -9.28 -11.59
N LEU A 396 27.44 -8.43 -12.25
CA LEU A 396 27.14 -7.84 -13.55
C LEU A 396 27.33 -8.86 -14.69
N GLU A 397 28.39 -9.67 -14.62
CA GLU A 397 28.65 -10.73 -15.59
C GLU A 397 27.57 -11.81 -15.56
N GLY A 398 27.07 -12.15 -14.36
CA GLY A 398 25.89 -13.00 -14.19
C GLY A 398 24.61 -12.45 -14.81
N ARG A 399 24.63 -11.21 -15.32
CA ARG A 399 23.56 -10.51 -16.04
C ARG A 399 23.93 -10.20 -17.49
N GLY A 400 25.00 -10.79 -18.01
CA GLY A 400 25.48 -10.53 -19.36
C GLY A 400 26.13 -9.14 -19.55
N ILE A 401 26.47 -8.43 -18.48
CA ILE A 401 27.18 -7.15 -18.53
C ILE A 401 28.66 -7.41 -18.24
N SER A 402 29.50 -7.35 -19.28
CA SER A 402 30.93 -7.60 -19.12
C SER A 402 31.61 -6.54 -18.25
N ARG A 403 32.68 -6.92 -17.56
CA ARG A 403 33.51 -5.99 -16.78
C ARG A 403 33.96 -4.78 -17.59
N HIS A 404 34.42 -5.02 -18.82
CA HIS A 404 34.86 -3.95 -19.73
C HIS A 404 33.74 -2.95 -20.04
N LEU A 405 32.51 -3.43 -20.27
CA LEU A 405 31.36 -2.56 -20.50
C LEU A 405 31.00 -1.76 -19.25
N ALA A 406 30.97 -2.42 -18.09
CA ALA A 406 30.71 -1.76 -16.82
C ALA A 406 31.74 -0.66 -16.52
N GLU A 407 33.02 -0.90 -16.79
CA GLU A 407 34.10 0.09 -16.66
C GLU A 407 33.95 1.24 -17.66
N THR A 408 33.52 0.97 -18.89
CA THR A 408 33.20 1.99 -19.90
C THR A 408 32.06 2.91 -19.42
N LEU A 409 31.07 2.34 -18.74
CA LEU A 409 29.98 3.06 -18.08
C LEU A 409 30.38 3.67 -16.73
N LYS A 410 31.65 3.52 -16.32
CA LYS A 410 32.21 3.98 -15.05
C LYS A 410 31.48 3.44 -13.82
N ILE A 411 30.82 2.29 -13.95
CA ILE A 411 30.19 1.58 -12.83
C ILE A 411 31.28 1.11 -11.87
N LYS A 412 31.07 1.31 -10.57
CA LYS A 412 32.01 0.95 -9.49
C LYS A 412 31.34 0.03 -8.49
N SER A 413 32.10 -0.53 -7.54
CA SER A 413 31.51 -1.24 -6.39
C SER A 413 32.11 -0.82 -5.06
N ILE A 414 31.33 -1.03 -4.01
CA ILE A 414 31.72 -1.03 -2.61
C ILE A 414 31.81 -2.51 -2.22
N GLU A 415 33.02 -3.06 -2.22
CA GLU A 415 33.26 -4.46 -1.79
C GLU A 415 33.32 -4.56 -0.26
N ASP A 416 33.94 -3.55 0.37
CA ASP A 416 34.08 -3.44 1.81
C ASP A 416 33.36 -2.16 2.29
N PRO A 417 32.23 -2.30 3.00
CA PRO A 417 31.51 -1.17 3.58
C PRO A 417 32.38 -0.28 4.48
N LYS A 418 33.37 -0.85 5.19
CA LYS A 418 34.27 -0.06 6.05
C LYS A 418 35.20 0.83 5.24
N ARG A 419 35.64 0.37 4.07
CA ARG A 419 36.40 1.21 3.13
C ARG A 419 35.55 2.36 2.62
N TRP A 420 34.28 2.12 2.31
CA TRP A 420 33.34 3.17 1.93
C TRP A 420 33.14 4.19 3.05
N GLU A 421 32.87 3.73 4.28
CA GLU A 421 32.77 4.59 5.45
C GLU A 421 34.04 5.42 5.66
N SER A 422 35.23 4.84 5.49
CA SER A 422 36.51 5.55 5.59
C SER A 422 36.63 6.67 4.55
N ILE A 423 36.28 6.40 3.29
CA ILE A 423 36.27 7.40 2.21
C ILE A 423 35.30 8.53 2.55
N VAL A 424 34.08 8.21 2.97
CA VAL A 424 33.05 9.20 3.31
C VAL A 424 33.41 9.97 4.58
N ASN A 425 34.03 9.34 5.57
CA ASN A 425 34.49 9.98 6.80
C ASN A 425 35.65 10.95 6.58
N GLY A 426 36.33 10.87 5.43
CA GLY A 426 37.26 11.91 4.99
C GLY A 426 36.58 13.22 4.56
N LEU A 427 35.25 13.25 4.42
CA LEU A 427 34.49 14.46 4.10
C LEU A 427 33.99 15.17 5.37
N SER A 428 33.91 16.50 5.32
CA SER A 428 33.29 17.28 6.39
C SER A 428 31.78 16.97 6.52
N PRO A 429 31.15 17.20 7.68
CA PRO A 429 29.71 17.01 7.86
C PRO A 429 28.85 17.76 6.81
N ASP A 430 29.25 18.98 6.46
CA ASP A 430 28.57 19.79 5.45
C ASP A 430 28.67 19.16 4.04
N GLU A 431 29.83 18.60 3.69
CA GLU A 431 30.03 17.94 2.40
C GLU A 431 29.23 16.64 2.29
N LYS A 432 29.17 15.86 3.37
CA LYS A 432 28.32 14.66 3.46
C LYS A 432 26.84 15.02 3.26
N ALA A 433 26.37 16.08 3.92
CA ALA A 433 24.99 16.55 3.78
C ALA A 433 24.71 17.08 2.36
N GLN A 434 25.61 17.88 1.79
CA GLN A 434 25.47 18.43 0.44
C GLN A 434 25.44 17.36 -0.66
N CYS A 435 26.17 16.26 -0.48
CA CYS A 435 26.20 15.15 -1.42
C CYS A 435 25.14 14.07 -1.13
N GLY A 436 24.20 14.32 -0.23
CA GLY A 436 23.13 13.36 0.09
C GLY A 436 23.62 12.06 0.70
N LEU A 437 24.81 12.07 1.31
CA LEU A 437 25.42 10.89 1.94
C LEU A 437 25.02 10.71 3.39
N LEU A 438 24.43 11.72 4.04
CA LEU A 438 24.05 11.67 5.44
C LEU A 438 22.52 11.59 5.58
N TYR A 439 22.02 10.50 6.16
CA TYR A 439 20.62 10.36 6.55
C TYR A 439 20.31 11.22 7.80
N SER A 440 19.02 11.47 8.04
CA SER A 440 18.56 12.24 9.21
C SER A 440 18.94 11.59 10.55
N ASN A 441 19.11 10.27 10.58
CA ASN A 441 19.56 9.52 11.75
C ASN A 441 21.10 9.49 11.91
N GLY A 442 21.85 10.18 11.04
CA GLY A 442 23.31 10.21 11.05
C GLY A 442 24.00 9.07 10.29
N ASN A 443 23.25 8.12 9.73
CA ASN A 443 23.83 7.02 8.95
C ASN A 443 24.38 7.52 7.60
N ILE A 444 25.39 6.82 7.08
CA ILE A 444 25.98 7.08 5.76
C ILE A 444 25.22 6.30 4.68
N ALA A 445 25.00 6.89 3.51
CA ALA A 445 24.42 6.21 2.36
C ALA A 445 25.46 5.35 1.63
N PRO A 446 25.12 4.11 1.20
CA PRO A 446 23.87 3.42 1.50
C PRO A 446 23.89 2.90 2.94
N ALA A 447 22.73 2.92 3.62
CA ALA A 447 22.60 2.38 4.97
C ALA A 447 22.50 0.84 4.89
N HIS A 448 23.63 0.20 4.55
CA HIS A 448 23.72 -1.23 4.29
C HIS A 448 25.13 -1.75 4.61
N ASP A 449 25.19 -2.84 5.38
CA ASP A 449 26.44 -3.43 5.88
C ASP A 449 27.06 -4.45 4.92
N GLY A 450 26.54 -4.57 3.70
CA GLY A 450 27.04 -5.47 2.67
C GLY A 450 27.46 -4.74 1.39
N PRO A 451 27.99 -5.50 0.42
CA PRO A 451 28.54 -4.94 -0.81
C PRO A 451 27.47 -4.22 -1.64
N ALA A 452 27.89 -3.28 -2.48
CA ALA A 452 26.98 -2.52 -3.34
C ALA A 452 27.64 -2.15 -4.68
N ILE A 453 26.85 -2.00 -5.73
CA ILE A 453 27.28 -1.44 -7.00
C ILE A 453 26.86 0.02 -7.04
N ILE A 454 27.76 0.90 -7.50
CA ILE A 454 27.48 2.31 -7.73
C ILE A 454 27.26 2.54 -9.22
N ILE A 455 26.07 3.05 -9.54
CA ILE A 455 25.59 3.29 -10.91
C ILE A 455 25.58 4.81 -11.15
N PRO A 456 26.58 5.36 -11.87
CA PRO A 456 26.65 6.78 -12.15
C PRO A 456 25.72 7.23 -13.26
N TYR A 457 25.19 8.45 -13.13
CA TYR A 457 24.32 9.10 -14.09
C TYR A 457 25.09 10.25 -14.70
N TYR A 458 25.28 10.19 -16.01
CA TYR A 458 25.93 11.24 -16.78
C TYR A 458 24.91 11.97 -17.64
N THR A 459 25.06 13.28 -17.70
CA THR A 459 24.39 14.12 -18.70
C THR A 459 24.84 13.75 -20.11
N ALA A 460 24.11 14.22 -21.14
CA ALA A 460 24.54 14.09 -22.54
C ALA A 460 25.95 14.65 -22.78
N ALA A 461 26.33 15.71 -22.05
CA ALA A 461 27.65 16.34 -22.10
C ALA A 461 28.73 15.58 -21.28
N GLN A 462 28.45 14.34 -20.84
CA GLN A 462 29.36 13.50 -20.06
C GLN A 462 29.77 14.06 -18.68
N GLN A 463 29.05 15.07 -18.18
CA GLN A 463 29.18 15.55 -16.80
C GLN A 463 28.41 14.65 -15.85
N LEU A 464 29.00 14.31 -14.70
CA LEU A 464 28.35 13.52 -13.67
C LEU A 464 27.20 14.32 -13.05
N ASP A 465 25.99 13.76 -13.10
CA ASP A 465 24.82 14.30 -12.40
C ASP A 465 24.77 13.76 -10.98
N SER A 466 24.62 12.44 -10.84
CA SER A 466 24.41 11.72 -9.56
C SER A 466 24.87 10.27 -9.70
N PHE A 467 24.74 9.47 -8.63
CA PHE A 467 24.80 8.02 -8.73
C PHE A 467 23.79 7.36 -7.79
N ARG A 468 23.44 6.11 -8.09
CA ARG A 468 22.60 5.25 -7.26
C ARG A 468 23.36 4.02 -6.81
N PHE A 469 22.87 3.39 -5.76
CA PHE A 469 23.38 2.12 -5.26
C PHE A 469 22.46 0.98 -5.65
N ARG A 470 23.03 -0.13 -6.10
CA ARG A 470 22.40 -1.45 -6.10
C ARG A 470 23.02 -2.25 -4.96
N LEU A 471 22.23 -2.57 -3.94
CA LEU A 471 22.70 -3.34 -2.78
C LEU A 471 22.81 -4.82 -3.16
N LEU A 472 23.93 -5.44 -2.78
CA LEU A 472 24.23 -6.85 -3.01
C LEU A 472 24.13 -7.62 -1.69
N GLY A 473 23.61 -8.84 -1.73
CA GLY A 473 23.46 -9.70 -0.55
C GLY A 473 22.24 -10.62 -0.64
N GLU A 474 22.09 -11.51 0.34
CA GLU A 474 20.90 -12.35 0.48
C GLU A 474 19.73 -11.50 1.01
N ASN A 475 18.73 -11.25 0.16
CA ASN A 475 17.51 -10.49 0.48
C ASN A 475 17.72 -9.07 1.03
N PRO A 476 18.35 -8.14 0.28
CA PRO A 476 18.27 -6.74 0.62
C PRO A 476 16.81 -6.27 0.51
N TRP A 477 16.22 -5.87 1.64
CA TRP A 477 14.85 -5.32 1.74
C TRP A 477 14.61 -4.13 0.81
N VAL A 478 15.69 -3.46 0.40
CA VAL A 478 15.72 -2.41 -0.62
C VAL A 478 16.82 -2.78 -1.63
N ARG A 479 16.45 -3.05 -2.88
CA ARG A 479 17.45 -3.42 -3.91
C ARG A 479 18.23 -2.21 -4.42
N TYR A 480 17.56 -1.07 -4.58
CA TYR A 480 18.16 0.17 -5.07
C TYR A 480 18.00 1.30 -4.06
N SER A 481 19.07 2.06 -3.83
CA SER A 481 19.06 3.25 -2.98
C SER A 481 19.60 4.45 -3.74
N SER A 482 18.93 5.60 -3.62
CA SER A 482 19.45 6.88 -4.12
C SER A 482 20.15 7.65 -2.99
N LEU A 483 20.91 8.68 -3.35
CA LEU A 483 21.43 9.67 -2.41
C LEU A 483 20.28 10.52 -1.85
N VAL A 484 20.36 10.89 -0.57
CA VAL A 484 19.32 11.66 0.12
C VAL A 484 19.22 13.05 -0.50
N GLY A 485 18.03 13.39 -1.01
CA GLY A 485 17.80 14.69 -1.66
C GLY A 485 18.47 14.88 -3.03
N LEU A 486 19.20 13.88 -3.54
CA LEU A 486 19.89 13.91 -4.83
C LEU A 486 19.41 12.77 -5.73
N GLN A 487 18.17 12.90 -6.23
CA GLN A 487 17.67 12.02 -7.27
C GLN A 487 18.31 12.37 -8.62
N PRO A 488 18.45 11.40 -9.55
CA PRO A 488 18.89 11.69 -10.91
C PRO A 488 18.01 12.74 -11.58
N ASN A 489 18.65 13.73 -12.22
CA ASN A 489 17.93 14.72 -13.03
C ASN A 489 17.84 14.31 -14.51
N VAL A 490 18.62 13.33 -14.92
CA VAL A 490 18.66 12.81 -16.29
C VAL A 490 18.37 11.30 -16.25
N PRO A 491 17.83 10.73 -17.33
CA PRO A 491 17.73 9.28 -17.48
C PRO A 491 19.12 8.63 -17.40
N PHE A 492 19.17 7.39 -16.93
CA PHE A 492 20.39 6.59 -17.06
C PHE A 492 20.69 6.39 -18.56
N LEU A 493 21.98 6.48 -18.94
CA LEU A 493 22.44 6.49 -20.34
C LEU A 493 21.92 7.68 -21.18
N ALA A 494 21.83 8.88 -20.60
CA ALA A 494 21.38 10.08 -21.35
C ALA A 494 22.21 10.38 -22.62
N GLY A 495 23.49 9.97 -22.68
CA GLY A 495 24.30 10.07 -23.89
C GLY A 495 23.78 9.23 -25.07
N GLU A 496 23.16 8.07 -24.81
CA GLU A 496 22.55 7.23 -25.84
C GLU A 496 21.28 7.87 -26.42
N ILE A 497 20.56 8.67 -25.61
CA ILE A 497 19.42 9.46 -26.08
C ILE A 497 19.90 10.48 -27.12
N SER A 498 20.99 11.19 -26.86
CA SER A 498 21.56 12.14 -27.84
C SER A 498 21.96 11.46 -29.14
N LYS A 499 22.62 10.29 -29.08
CA LYS A 499 22.97 9.51 -30.27
C LYS A 499 21.75 9.03 -31.05
N ALA A 500 20.69 8.60 -30.36
CA ALA A 500 19.42 8.23 -30.98
C ALA A 500 18.75 9.42 -31.68
N LEU A 501 18.77 10.60 -31.05
CA LEU A 501 18.21 11.84 -31.61
C LEU A 501 18.98 12.28 -32.86
N GLU A 502 20.31 12.23 -32.83
CA GLU A 502 21.19 12.60 -33.95
C GLU A 502 21.00 11.68 -35.16
N SER A 503 20.90 10.37 -34.92
CA SER A 503 20.67 9.37 -35.96
C SER A 503 19.20 9.27 -36.41
N ARG A 504 18.27 9.95 -35.73
CA ARG A 504 16.82 9.73 -35.83
C ARG A 504 16.44 8.25 -35.68
N GLY A 505 17.17 7.54 -34.84
CA GLY A 505 17.03 6.11 -34.61
C GLY A 505 15.86 5.77 -33.67
N THR A 506 15.79 4.48 -33.31
CA THR A 506 14.89 3.97 -32.28
C THR A 506 15.56 4.10 -30.91
N LEU A 507 14.85 4.68 -29.95
CA LEU A 507 15.26 4.71 -28.54
C LEU A 507 14.47 3.67 -27.75
N TYR A 508 15.17 2.80 -27.05
CA TYR A 508 14.59 1.83 -26.13
C TYR A 508 14.59 2.38 -24.69
N VAL A 509 13.48 2.21 -23.98
CA VAL A 509 13.28 2.74 -22.64
C VAL A 509 12.89 1.62 -21.69
N THR A 510 13.60 1.48 -20.58
CA THR A 510 13.34 0.46 -19.54
C THR A 510 13.08 1.09 -18.18
N GLU A 511 12.51 0.31 -17.26
CA GLU A 511 12.36 0.77 -15.87
C GLU A 511 13.69 0.75 -15.11
N ALA A 512 14.47 -0.34 -15.23
CA ALA A 512 15.73 -0.50 -14.48
C ALA A 512 16.98 -0.21 -15.32
N GLU A 513 18.06 0.18 -14.63
CA GLU A 513 19.32 0.60 -15.25
C GLU A 513 19.99 -0.55 -16.02
N PHE A 514 20.03 -1.75 -15.44
CA PHE A 514 20.71 -2.89 -16.07
C PHE A 514 19.95 -3.46 -17.27
N ASP A 515 18.62 -3.30 -17.32
CA ASP A 515 17.83 -3.65 -18.50
C ASP A 515 18.23 -2.77 -19.69
N ALA A 516 18.45 -1.47 -19.46
CA ALA A 516 18.93 -0.57 -20.51
C ALA A 516 20.35 -0.96 -20.96
N VAL A 517 21.23 -1.38 -20.05
CA VAL A 517 22.55 -1.90 -20.42
C VAL A 517 22.42 -3.19 -21.25
N SER A 518 21.52 -4.10 -20.87
CA SER A 518 21.27 -5.34 -21.62
C SER A 518 20.71 -5.10 -23.03
N ILE A 519 19.93 -4.03 -23.23
CA ILE A 519 19.53 -3.65 -24.59
C ILE A 519 20.71 -3.00 -25.32
N MET A 520 21.51 -2.17 -24.64
CA MET A 520 22.67 -1.52 -25.25
C MET A 520 23.75 -2.51 -25.75
N THR A 521 23.93 -3.66 -25.08
CA THR A 521 24.85 -4.72 -25.53
C THR A 521 24.47 -5.31 -26.89
N THR A 522 23.21 -5.16 -27.29
CA THR A 522 22.72 -5.58 -28.61
C THR A 522 22.94 -4.55 -29.73
N GLY A 523 23.66 -3.46 -29.45
CA GLY A 523 23.95 -2.39 -30.41
C GLY A 523 22.81 -1.39 -30.60
N ARG A 524 21.83 -1.36 -29.69
CA ARG A 524 20.67 -0.46 -29.73
C ARG A 524 20.83 0.71 -28.75
N TYR A 525 20.26 1.86 -29.08
CA TYR A 525 20.23 3.00 -28.16
C TYR A 525 19.20 2.77 -27.07
N ALA A 526 19.63 2.77 -25.80
CA ALA A 526 18.76 2.50 -24.68
C ALA A 526 18.98 3.48 -23.52
N CYS A 527 17.93 3.72 -22.74
CA CYS A 527 17.97 4.49 -21.50
C CYS A 527 17.01 3.89 -20.46
N SER A 528 17.18 4.26 -19.19
CA SER A 528 16.23 3.85 -18.14
C SER A 528 15.71 5.02 -17.33
N SER A 529 14.49 4.85 -16.83
CA SER A 529 13.86 5.78 -15.87
C SER A 529 14.36 5.62 -14.44
N SER A 530 14.96 4.45 -14.16
CA SER A 530 15.52 4.09 -12.87
C SER A 530 14.44 3.94 -11.79
N GLY A 531 13.27 3.45 -12.22
CA GLY A 531 12.05 3.32 -11.44
C GLY A 531 10.95 4.25 -11.95
N SER A 532 9.74 3.71 -12.09
CA SER A 532 8.56 4.44 -12.60
C SER A 532 8.25 5.74 -11.85
N SER A 533 8.59 5.83 -10.55
CA SER A 533 8.34 7.02 -9.73
C SER A 533 9.23 8.23 -10.06
N ILE A 534 10.38 8.04 -10.71
CA ILE A 534 11.36 9.12 -10.97
C ILE A 534 11.09 9.82 -12.31
N TRP A 535 10.33 9.20 -13.21
CA TRP A 535 10.03 9.71 -14.55
C TRP A 535 9.50 11.15 -14.55
N ARG A 536 9.97 11.97 -15.51
CA ARG A 536 9.60 13.39 -15.66
C ARG A 536 9.31 13.71 -17.12
N ASP A 537 8.31 14.57 -17.37
CA ASP A 537 7.97 15.04 -18.71
C ASP A 537 9.13 15.78 -19.41
N ALA A 538 9.96 16.48 -18.64
CA ALA A 538 11.14 17.17 -19.18
C ALA A 538 12.15 16.22 -19.87
N TRP A 539 12.14 14.92 -19.54
CA TRP A 539 13.07 13.96 -20.13
C TRP A 539 12.76 13.64 -21.58
N VAL A 540 11.50 13.76 -21.99
CA VAL A 540 11.09 13.50 -23.37
C VAL A 540 11.20 14.73 -24.26
N GLU A 541 11.65 15.88 -23.75
CA GLU A 541 11.85 17.07 -24.57
C GLU A 541 12.76 16.78 -25.77
N GLY A 542 12.33 17.21 -26.96
CA GLY A 542 13.04 16.94 -28.21
C GLY A 542 12.89 15.54 -28.79
N TRP A 543 12.20 14.60 -28.11
CA TRP A 543 12.05 13.22 -28.58
C TRP A 543 11.25 13.09 -29.88
N HIS A 544 10.48 14.10 -30.31
CA HIS A 544 9.84 14.15 -31.63
C HIS A 544 10.81 13.97 -32.81
N LYS A 545 12.13 14.13 -32.59
CA LYS A 545 13.17 13.89 -33.60
C LYS A 545 13.54 12.42 -33.77
N LEU A 546 13.17 11.57 -32.82
CA LEU A 546 13.41 10.12 -32.89
C LEU A 546 12.61 9.49 -34.03
N GLY A 547 13.15 8.40 -34.56
CA GLY A 547 12.41 7.54 -35.48
C GLY A 547 11.27 6.84 -34.74
N LYS A 548 11.57 6.26 -33.58
CA LYS A 548 10.63 5.47 -32.78
C LYS A 548 11.03 5.47 -31.30
N VAL A 549 10.06 5.36 -30.40
CA VAL A 549 10.28 5.09 -28.97
C VAL A 549 9.71 3.71 -28.67
N VAL A 550 10.52 2.83 -28.09
CA VAL A 550 10.11 1.49 -27.69
C VAL A 550 10.29 1.35 -26.18
N VAL A 551 9.21 1.17 -25.44
CA VAL A 551 9.30 0.82 -24.02
C VAL A 551 9.38 -0.69 -23.90
N VAL A 552 10.39 -1.20 -23.20
CA VAL A 552 10.49 -2.61 -22.83
C VAL A 552 10.19 -2.69 -21.34
N ALA A 553 8.99 -3.16 -21.02
CA ALA A 553 8.45 -3.19 -19.67
C ALA A 553 8.44 -4.61 -19.09
N ASP A 554 8.57 -4.70 -17.77
CA ASP A 554 8.43 -5.94 -17.02
C ASP A 554 7.06 -6.59 -17.29
N GLY A 555 6.99 -7.92 -17.14
CA GLY A 555 5.78 -8.71 -17.38
C GLY A 555 4.67 -8.52 -16.32
N ASP A 556 4.79 -7.52 -15.45
CA ASP A 556 3.87 -7.26 -14.35
C ASP A 556 3.01 -6.00 -14.55
N ALA A 557 2.13 -5.72 -13.58
CA ALA A 557 1.27 -4.53 -13.62
C ALA A 557 2.06 -3.22 -13.56
N SER A 558 3.17 -3.19 -12.80
CA SER A 558 4.03 -2.01 -12.67
C SER A 558 4.68 -1.66 -14.00
N GLY A 559 5.11 -2.67 -14.77
CA GLY A 559 5.62 -2.50 -16.12
C GLY A 559 4.59 -1.89 -17.07
N LYS A 560 3.32 -2.32 -17.00
CA LYS A 560 2.22 -1.72 -17.80
C LYS A 560 2.01 -0.25 -17.45
N GLU A 561 1.96 0.06 -16.15
CA GLU A 561 1.83 1.43 -15.66
C GLU A 561 3.00 2.31 -16.11
N PHE A 562 4.23 1.78 -16.07
CA PHE A 562 5.41 2.48 -16.55
C PHE A 562 5.32 2.80 -18.04
N ALA A 563 4.97 1.83 -18.89
CA ALA A 563 4.81 2.04 -20.33
C ALA A 563 3.74 3.09 -20.64
N GLN A 564 2.59 3.03 -19.94
CA GLN A 564 1.54 4.03 -20.08
C GLN A 564 2.02 5.41 -19.65
N LYS A 565 2.77 5.52 -18.54
CA LYS A 565 3.32 6.79 -18.05
C LYS A 565 4.27 7.44 -19.06
N VAL A 566 5.11 6.64 -19.73
CA VAL A 566 5.98 7.14 -20.81
C VAL A 566 5.16 7.63 -22.00
N LEU A 567 4.15 6.87 -22.42
CA LEU A 567 3.25 7.27 -23.51
C LEU A 567 2.51 8.58 -23.18
N ASP A 568 1.92 8.69 -21.99
CA ASP A 568 1.20 9.89 -21.56
C ASP A 568 2.11 11.12 -21.56
N SER A 569 3.35 10.95 -21.11
CA SER A 569 4.39 11.99 -21.14
C SER A 569 4.70 12.43 -22.57
N LEU A 570 4.89 11.48 -23.49
CA LEU A 570 5.13 11.77 -24.91
C LEU A 570 3.94 12.44 -25.57
N VAL A 571 2.71 11.98 -25.30
CA VAL A 571 1.48 12.59 -25.82
C VAL A 571 1.31 14.01 -25.29
N ARG A 572 1.59 14.24 -24.01
CA ARG A 572 1.50 15.57 -23.39
C ARG A 572 2.50 16.56 -24.00
N VAL A 573 3.72 16.12 -24.30
CA VAL A 573 4.79 16.99 -24.81
C VAL A 573 4.78 17.11 -26.34
N HIS A 574 4.42 16.06 -27.08
CA HIS A 574 4.54 15.98 -28.55
C HIS A 574 3.24 15.63 -29.29
N GLY A 575 2.12 15.46 -28.59
CA GLY A 575 0.80 15.23 -29.20
C GLY A 575 0.70 13.93 -30.00
N GLU A 576 0.09 14.00 -31.18
CA GLU A 576 -0.20 12.82 -32.02
C GLU A 576 1.05 12.08 -32.52
N TRP A 577 2.19 12.78 -32.65
CA TRP A 577 3.45 12.15 -33.03
C TRP A 577 3.78 10.95 -32.14
N ALA A 578 3.48 11.07 -30.83
CA ALA A 578 3.73 10.02 -29.86
C ALA A 578 2.99 8.73 -30.21
N ARG A 579 1.70 8.81 -30.56
CA ARG A 579 0.87 7.62 -30.84
C ARG A 579 1.36 6.86 -32.08
N ALA A 580 1.84 7.57 -33.10
CA ALA A 580 2.33 6.96 -34.32
C ALA A 580 3.73 6.32 -34.18
N ARG A 581 4.51 6.72 -33.17
CA ARG A 581 5.93 6.35 -33.04
C ARG A 581 6.26 5.63 -31.73
N PHE A 582 5.28 5.37 -30.88
CA PHE A 582 5.43 4.65 -29.63
C PHE A 582 5.08 3.16 -29.81
N VAL A 583 5.89 2.29 -29.23
CA VAL A 583 5.59 0.87 -29.07
C VAL A 583 5.92 0.44 -27.65
N ALA A 584 5.02 -0.30 -27.02
CA ALA A 584 5.29 -0.99 -25.77
C ALA A 584 5.49 -2.48 -26.05
N ILE A 585 6.60 -3.01 -25.55
CA ILE A 585 6.91 -4.44 -25.50
C ILE A 585 6.81 -4.85 -24.05
N GLN A 586 5.97 -5.84 -23.77
CA GLN A 586 5.87 -6.42 -22.44
C GLN A 586 6.62 -7.75 -22.40
N CYS A 587 7.48 -7.93 -21.40
CA CYS A 587 8.14 -9.20 -21.18
C CYS A 587 7.09 -10.32 -20.90
N PRO A 588 7.30 -11.55 -21.39
CA PRO A 588 6.40 -12.68 -21.13
C PRO A 588 6.22 -12.96 -19.64
N ALA A 589 5.11 -13.57 -19.21
CA ALA A 589 4.83 -13.78 -17.78
C ALA A 589 5.91 -14.62 -17.05
N LYS A 590 6.66 -15.44 -17.78
CA LYS A 590 7.76 -16.27 -17.24
C LYS A 590 9.13 -15.58 -17.26
N VAL A 591 9.27 -14.45 -17.94
CA VAL A 591 10.52 -13.71 -18.06
C VAL A 591 10.37 -12.35 -17.43
N LYS A 592 11.18 -12.08 -16.43
CA LYS A 592 10.98 -10.94 -15.55
C LYS A 592 11.18 -9.60 -16.28
N ASP A 593 12.29 -9.46 -17.00
CA ASP A 593 12.81 -8.18 -17.49
C ASP A 593 13.70 -8.37 -18.74
N ALA A 594 14.16 -7.27 -19.33
CA ALA A 594 15.01 -7.31 -20.53
C ALA A 594 16.34 -8.02 -20.29
N ASN A 595 16.84 -7.95 -19.05
CA ASN A 595 18.03 -8.68 -18.64
C ASN A 595 17.82 -10.20 -18.72
N ALA A 596 16.71 -10.71 -18.20
CA ALA A 596 16.36 -12.12 -18.30
C ALA A 596 16.10 -12.56 -19.76
N LEU A 597 15.58 -11.67 -20.62
CA LEU A 597 15.46 -11.93 -22.06
C LEU A 597 16.82 -12.07 -22.75
N LEU A 598 17.82 -11.27 -22.35
CA LEU A 598 19.19 -11.39 -22.86
C LEU A 598 19.80 -12.73 -22.45
N GLU A 599 19.65 -13.13 -21.19
CA GLU A 599 20.13 -14.42 -20.68
C GLU A 599 19.55 -15.61 -21.43
N SER A 600 18.28 -15.53 -21.82
CA SER A 600 17.61 -16.57 -22.61
C SER A 600 17.97 -16.58 -24.11
N GLY A 601 18.72 -15.57 -24.59
CA GLY A 601 19.14 -15.46 -25.99
C GLY A 601 18.04 -15.01 -26.97
N VAL A 602 16.89 -14.54 -26.48
CA VAL A 602 15.74 -14.15 -27.32
C VAL A 602 15.51 -12.64 -27.40
N LEU A 603 16.28 -11.84 -26.64
CA LEU A 603 16.12 -10.38 -26.61
C LEU A 603 16.19 -9.76 -28.01
N ASP A 604 17.18 -10.13 -28.83
CA ASP A 604 17.33 -9.61 -30.19
C ASP A 604 16.11 -9.85 -31.07
N ALA A 605 15.54 -11.07 -31.01
CA ALA A 605 14.37 -11.43 -31.79
C ALA A 605 13.14 -10.61 -31.38
N ILE A 606 12.97 -10.36 -30.07
CA ILE A 606 11.88 -9.54 -29.54
C ILE A 606 12.02 -8.09 -29.95
N LEU A 607 13.22 -7.51 -29.81
CA LEU A 607 13.45 -6.10 -30.16
C LEU A 607 13.30 -5.86 -31.67
N ASP A 608 13.59 -6.86 -32.49
CA ASP A 608 13.36 -6.82 -33.95
C ASP A 608 11.90 -7.07 -34.35
N GLY A 609 11.02 -7.40 -33.40
CA GLY A 609 9.62 -7.74 -33.67
C GLY A 609 9.44 -9.05 -34.43
N ARG A 610 10.42 -9.96 -34.37
CA ARG A 610 10.38 -11.29 -35.03
C ARG A 610 9.64 -12.35 -34.23
N THR A 611 9.25 -12.04 -33.01
CA THR A 611 8.53 -12.94 -32.10
C THR A 611 7.27 -12.24 -31.60
N ALA A 612 6.11 -12.65 -32.12
CA ALA A 612 4.81 -12.25 -31.60
C ALA A 612 4.48 -13.10 -30.36
N TRP A 613 4.76 -12.62 -29.16
CA TRP A 613 4.28 -13.25 -27.93
C TRP A 613 3.50 -12.23 -27.11
N LEU A 614 2.22 -12.52 -26.89
CA LEU A 614 1.28 -11.72 -26.12
C LEU A 614 0.60 -12.65 -25.12
N ASP A 615 1.10 -12.65 -23.88
CA ASP A 615 0.30 -13.07 -22.72
C ASP A 615 -0.70 -11.94 -22.42
N VAL A 616 -1.82 -11.94 -23.14
CA VAL A 616 -3.07 -11.36 -22.65
C VAL A 616 -4.15 -12.39 -22.95
N GLU A 617 -4.71 -13.01 -21.92
CA GLU A 617 -5.97 -13.74 -21.99
C GLU A 617 -7.08 -12.77 -22.40
N GLU A 618 -7.17 -12.41 -23.68
CA GLU A 618 -8.40 -11.87 -24.24
C GLU A 618 -9.19 -13.02 -24.88
N ALA A 619 -10.49 -13.04 -24.58
CA ALA A 619 -11.44 -13.95 -25.19
C ALA A 619 -11.35 -13.86 -26.72
N PRO A 620 -11.55 -14.97 -27.46
CA PRO A 620 -11.54 -14.96 -28.92
C PRO A 620 -12.49 -13.89 -29.45
N VAL A 621 -12.03 -13.15 -30.46
CA VAL A 621 -12.84 -12.13 -31.14
C VAL A 621 -14.08 -12.78 -31.73
N ASP A 622 -15.26 -12.30 -31.32
CA ASP A 622 -16.52 -12.70 -31.93
C ASP A 622 -16.59 -12.12 -33.35
N VAL A 623 -16.23 -12.95 -34.33
CA VAL A 623 -16.18 -12.61 -35.77
C VAL A 623 -17.56 -12.13 -36.27
N THR A 624 -18.64 -12.45 -35.57
CA THR A 624 -19.99 -11.99 -35.93
C THR A 624 -20.23 -10.51 -35.67
N GLN A 625 -19.34 -9.85 -34.90
CA GLN A 625 -19.41 -8.41 -34.61
C GLN A 625 -18.52 -7.56 -35.51
N LEU A 626 -17.76 -8.17 -36.43
CA LEU A 626 -16.93 -7.45 -37.39
C LEU A 626 -17.79 -6.94 -38.55
N SER A 627 -17.43 -5.78 -39.10
CA SER A 627 -17.94 -5.32 -40.39
C SER A 627 -17.44 -6.21 -41.54
N GLU A 628 -18.04 -6.10 -42.73
CA GLU A 628 -17.63 -6.91 -43.90
C GLU A 628 -16.15 -6.71 -44.26
N GLU A 629 -15.65 -5.47 -44.23
CA GLU A 629 -14.26 -5.14 -44.56
C GLU A 629 -13.28 -5.70 -43.53
N GLU A 630 -13.60 -5.59 -42.23
CA GLU A 630 -12.80 -6.18 -41.14
C GLU A 630 -12.82 -7.72 -41.20
N ARG A 631 -13.91 -8.32 -41.67
CA ARG A 631 -14.05 -9.76 -41.79
C ARG A 631 -13.26 -10.32 -42.96
N GLU A 632 -13.19 -9.61 -44.09
CA GLU A 632 -12.30 -9.97 -45.20
C GLU A 632 -10.83 -9.90 -44.78
N ASP A 633 -10.38 -8.82 -44.10
CA ASP A 633 -9.00 -8.70 -43.61
C ASP A 633 -8.69 -9.76 -42.54
N TYR A 634 -9.66 -10.11 -41.70
CA TYR A 634 -9.54 -11.22 -40.75
C TYR A 634 -9.28 -12.56 -41.46
N GLU A 635 -10.09 -12.90 -42.46
CA GLU A 635 -9.99 -14.18 -43.17
C GLU A 635 -8.71 -14.27 -44.01
N GLU A 636 -8.29 -13.18 -44.67
CA GLU A 636 -7.04 -13.13 -45.44
C GLU A 636 -5.82 -13.34 -44.53
N ARG A 637 -5.76 -12.66 -43.38
CA ARG A 637 -4.63 -12.79 -42.44
C ARG A 637 -4.61 -14.14 -41.75
N LEU A 638 -5.77 -14.68 -41.41
CA LEU A 638 -5.87 -16.02 -40.83
C LEU A 638 -5.31 -17.07 -41.80
N ALA A 639 -5.65 -16.97 -43.09
CA ALA A 639 -5.12 -17.87 -44.11
C ALA A 639 -3.60 -17.78 -44.24
N ILE A 640 -3.03 -16.57 -44.28
CA ILE A 640 -1.58 -16.35 -44.34
C ILE A 640 -0.86 -16.99 -43.14
N MET A 641 -1.41 -16.82 -41.93
CA MET A 641 -0.81 -17.35 -40.70
C MET A 641 -0.89 -18.89 -40.62
N LEU A 642 -2.00 -19.48 -41.07
CA LEU A 642 -2.15 -20.93 -41.10
C LEU A 642 -1.27 -21.58 -42.18
N GLU A 643 -1.07 -20.91 -43.32
CA GLU A 643 -0.18 -21.40 -44.37
C GLU A 643 1.31 -21.34 -43.99
N SER A 644 1.70 -20.39 -43.13
CA SER A 644 3.10 -20.29 -42.68
C SER A 644 3.49 -21.42 -41.72
N GLY A 645 2.53 -21.97 -40.98
CA GLY A 645 2.74 -23.05 -40.01
C GLY A 645 3.51 -22.63 -38.75
N ASP A 646 3.75 -21.32 -38.56
CA ASP A 646 4.55 -20.79 -37.45
C ASP A 646 3.75 -20.64 -36.15
N VAL A 647 2.41 -20.71 -36.23
CA VAL A 647 1.48 -20.55 -35.11
C VAL A 647 0.36 -21.58 -35.19
N ASP A 648 -0.13 -22.03 -34.03
CA ASP A 648 -1.31 -22.90 -33.99
C ASP A 648 -2.60 -22.14 -34.37
N GLU A 649 -3.65 -22.90 -34.68
CA GLU A 649 -4.91 -22.34 -35.19
C GLU A 649 -5.60 -21.38 -34.19
N ASP A 650 -5.48 -21.62 -32.88
CA ASP A 650 -6.08 -20.75 -31.87
C ASP A 650 -5.32 -19.42 -31.76
N ALA A 651 -3.99 -19.48 -31.81
CA ALA A 651 -3.13 -18.31 -31.86
C ALA A 651 -3.35 -17.48 -33.13
N ALA A 652 -3.45 -18.14 -34.29
CA ALA A 652 -3.70 -17.49 -35.57
C ALA A 652 -5.05 -16.75 -35.59
N ARG A 653 -6.11 -17.38 -35.05
CA ARG A 653 -7.45 -16.77 -34.94
C ARG A 653 -7.48 -15.53 -34.04
N LYS A 654 -6.73 -15.54 -32.93
CA LYS A 654 -6.62 -14.38 -32.02
C LYS A 654 -5.84 -13.23 -32.67
N LEU A 655 -4.75 -13.53 -33.38
CA LEU A 655 -3.93 -12.55 -34.08
C LEU A 655 -4.70 -11.88 -35.23
N ALA A 656 -5.35 -12.66 -36.09
CA ALA A 656 -6.17 -12.14 -37.17
C ALA A 656 -7.29 -11.21 -36.64
N GLY A 657 -7.95 -11.59 -35.54
CA GLY A 657 -9.01 -10.80 -34.91
C GLY A 657 -8.53 -9.45 -34.38
N ARG A 658 -7.27 -9.37 -33.96
CA ARG A 658 -6.66 -8.13 -33.48
C ARG A 658 -6.25 -7.21 -34.62
N TYR A 659 -5.74 -7.77 -35.72
CA TYR A 659 -5.39 -6.98 -36.91
C TYR A 659 -6.61 -6.38 -37.59
N ALA A 660 -7.71 -7.14 -37.69
CA ALA A 660 -8.95 -6.64 -38.26
C ALA A 660 -9.56 -5.44 -37.51
N ARG A 661 -9.28 -5.29 -36.21
CA ARG A 661 -9.78 -4.17 -35.38
C ARG A 661 -8.90 -2.92 -35.40
N VAL A 662 -7.68 -3.00 -35.96
CA VAL A 662 -6.68 -1.92 -36.01
C VAL A 662 -6.66 -1.32 -37.40
#